data_AF-A0A928JH79-F1
#
_entry.id   AF-A0A928JH79-F1
#
_cell.length_a   1.000
_cell.length_b   1.000
_cell.length_c   1.000
_cell.angle_alpha   90.00
_cell.angle_beta   90.00
_cell.angle_gamma   90.00
#
_symmetry.space_group_name_H-M   'P 1'
#
loop_
_entity.id
_entity.type
_entity.pdbx_description
1 polymer ?
#
loop_
_entity_poly.entity_id
_entity_poly.type
_entity_poly.pdbx_seq_one_letter_code
_entity_poly.pdbx_strand_id
1 'polypeptide(L)'
;MARRKTTAILLAFCMLAALIAAAIPAAAADTVWGTAFFEKEFADNSNESLRTGDLPLASRREAEEDRAERLPAPVDKPNGITYYKLWVGGVQVTSENRNNILGSNELSYDPSSKTLTVSESAAIVAPTDEEDPHMGYAVYAESDLTVAGSGVFDFSDSRFGIRTEGNLVIADSLTFRNSKVPLWANKDLTASGIHLNVSAFGIEATGIMAWGSAFITDSVVRIDTYATDSGAWSVGIIAGSLFVTDSSLTIDSSGTCRSFCLSVSKTQVTGTDGLLSVSGSDLKLTSYCEFTDSSPVGQPGVISTTDLRITDHSDVILSGKYNGIICADRSAPNQELKKGSVLIEDSVVSATAEGGYGLWMPAGGTYTVRGTEVELETQGTSGGIGGGDGKYSSPTRLLEPSPEDCITDGSGQIRTISGGIPERITIGTDFYFPVWLGSVRVCRSNMADIPCETENGNARYDPNQRILILENVRSVNGARVFNRSSGDSALISAKNQELRIFSQNSSFVTDDTVSTGIRLDGRWNVLSLEGDKLTVSGKDFAVWSEGGVSVSGTEVDLSGTNGIHIEEGELSVSRGNLTIRCPENAIFVDTGSVNIQDGFVTADASAGGSGCGIYVRDGNVAFVGGTFTAYGPRYGVFAASKPDKGGSNYGNVRIQGARVFLKGGYYGLFGNQSVQIYSSDTSETVVEAYGVQSAIHTYQTLFVSEDLNIALPVGGTLGEYGIMDGSTEAKHVLIGEDVYPVWVGNVQVNCTNMSDVLGDGKVSYSPASGVLKLKDAVLTEPYSTTKSLVYAEGSLVVEGSAILREAPHCYGVTVDGELLIRGADIMGSGLGEGFHVSGPVTVMDSVLDLDVEQDRSSGLWASGPITILSSDITVNAKDGPNSLGEIQSCEGIFSREEVRVNDSVIHITADGQEAEGIAAAGYVSLSGSTGVIKAYGASSSGIRASGNCLIENAQISVYGGAKGINLNNRNTRLTVSGNNCVIAAEGGISAVVCPAMTFESSLCVLEPEGGFFYNGQIVGKGGIEPAVRVLIANASTDVSEFLILPCSGYRISDNGTALVGITALTKYEEFRYNFMNQTFAIYDLNGKKLSDSYKGYIGTGFKAAVLNAKGQIIRQVTVVISGEVTGDGKITALDRLTLSRYLAKWAGYADKIADMRAADIDGDGGVTAHDRLILTRKLAD
;
A
#
# COMPACT_ATOMS: atom_id res chain seq x y z
N MET A 1 -8.97 -25.01 40.08
CA MET A 1 -8.85 -24.23 41.33
C MET A 1 -9.53 -22.88 41.11
N ALA A 2 -10.43 -22.52 42.02
CA ALA A 2 -11.40 -21.40 41.95
C ALA A 2 -10.72 -20.03 41.68
N ARG A 3 -11.22 -19.19 40.77
CA ARG A 3 -12.38 -18.26 40.86
C ARG A 3 -12.26 -17.18 41.95
N ARG A 4 -12.32 -15.92 41.48
CA ARG A 4 -13.06 -14.74 42.01
C ARG A 4 -12.38 -13.75 42.98
N LYS A 5 -12.36 -12.48 42.50
CA LYS A 5 -13.03 -11.28 43.08
C LYS A 5 -12.31 -10.38 44.12
N THR A 6 -12.13 -9.12 43.68
CA THR A 6 -12.47 -7.84 44.34
C THR A 6 -11.78 -7.45 45.66
N THR A 7 -11.07 -6.31 45.59
CA THR A 7 -11.24 -5.13 46.45
C THR A 7 -11.31 -5.36 47.96
N ALA A 8 -10.16 -5.26 48.62
CA ALA A 8 -9.94 -4.59 49.91
C ALA A 8 -8.44 -4.67 50.21
N ILE A 9 -7.88 -3.67 50.90
CA ILE A 9 -6.45 -3.58 51.29
C ILE A 9 -5.56 -2.92 50.22
N LEU A 10 -5.92 -1.71 49.77
CA LEU A 10 -4.94 -0.72 49.30
C LEU A 10 -5.34 0.72 49.68
N LEU A 11 -6.12 0.86 50.76
CA LEU A 11 -6.64 2.14 51.26
C LEU A 11 -6.35 2.33 52.76
N ALA A 12 -5.31 1.65 53.28
CA ALA A 12 -4.91 1.70 54.68
C ALA A 12 -3.42 2.03 54.90
N PHE A 13 -2.67 2.40 53.86
CA PHE A 13 -1.25 2.80 53.98
C PHE A 13 -0.96 4.28 53.67
N CYS A 14 -1.98 5.07 53.29
CA CYS A 14 -1.83 6.50 53.00
C CYS A 14 -2.13 7.45 54.19
N MET A 15 -2.23 6.95 55.42
CA MET A 15 -2.45 7.81 56.62
C MET A 15 -1.42 7.61 57.75
N LEU A 16 -0.24 7.05 57.46
CA LEU A 16 0.82 6.87 58.47
C LEU A 16 2.21 7.26 57.95
N ALA A 17 2.28 8.24 57.06
CA ALA A 17 3.53 8.90 56.63
C ALA A 17 3.51 10.43 56.84
N ALA A 18 2.51 10.93 57.59
CA ALA A 18 2.34 12.36 57.92
C ALA A 18 2.71 12.69 59.38
N LEU A 19 3.27 11.75 60.14
CA LEU A 19 3.84 12.00 61.46
C LEU A 19 5.21 11.31 61.53
N ILE A 20 6.23 12.02 61.99
CA ILE A 20 7.65 11.62 62.12
C ILE A 20 8.53 12.09 60.95
N ALA A 21 8.71 13.41 60.84
CA ALA A 21 9.93 14.05 60.32
C ALA A 21 10.04 15.47 60.89
N ALA A 22 10.21 15.57 62.21
CA ALA A 22 10.50 16.82 62.90
C ALA A 22 11.58 16.57 63.97
N ALA A 23 12.86 16.82 63.64
CA ALA A 23 13.97 17.12 64.56
C ALA A 23 15.31 17.40 63.80
N ILE A 24 15.56 18.68 63.43
CA ILE A 24 16.78 19.55 63.58
C ILE A 24 18.22 18.96 63.34
N PRO A 25 19.25 19.70 62.81
CA PRO A 25 19.35 21.13 62.41
C PRO A 25 19.89 21.42 60.99
N ALA A 26 19.60 22.62 60.49
CA ALA A 26 20.29 23.27 59.38
C ALA A 26 21.46 24.12 59.89
N ALA A 27 22.64 23.95 59.30
CA ALA A 27 23.76 24.89 59.41
C ALA A 27 24.54 24.93 58.09
N ALA A 28 24.81 26.16 57.63
CA ALA A 28 25.71 26.57 56.55
C ALA A 28 25.28 26.31 55.09
N ALA A 29 24.72 27.33 54.44
CA ALA A 29 25.20 27.88 53.16
C ALA A 29 24.31 29.06 52.73
N ASP A 30 24.60 30.25 53.27
CA ASP A 30 24.13 31.52 52.73
C ASP A 30 24.81 31.79 51.39
N THR A 31 24.06 31.87 50.29
CA THR A 31 24.15 32.96 49.29
C THR A 31 22.94 32.87 48.35
N VAL A 32 21.87 33.60 48.68
CA VAL A 32 20.66 33.74 47.85
C VAL A 32 20.88 34.88 46.86
N TRP A 33 20.86 34.59 45.56
CA TRP A 33 20.83 35.59 44.48
C TRP A 33 19.48 35.55 43.76
N GLY A 34 18.79 36.69 43.72
CA GLY A 34 17.76 36.96 42.71
C GLY A 34 16.40 37.43 43.19
N THR A 35 16.30 38.63 43.78
CA THR A 35 15.07 39.47 43.78
C THR A 35 15.33 40.97 44.05
N ALA A 36 16.57 41.47 43.98
CA ALA A 36 16.85 42.88 44.27
C ALA A 36 17.98 43.42 43.38
N PHE A 37 17.74 43.67 42.08
CA PHE A 37 18.79 44.22 41.22
C PHE A 37 18.37 45.21 40.11
N PHE A 38 17.11 45.69 40.03
CA PHE A 38 16.78 46.77 39.07
C PHE A 38 16.21 48.06 39.66
N GLU A 39 15.67 48.04 40.89
CA GLU A 39 15.32 49.30 41.59
C GLU A 39 16.35 49.73 42.66
N LYS A 40 17.23 48.82 43.11
CA LYS A 40 18.04 49.07 44.32
C LYS A 40 19.49 49.52 44.05
N GLU A 41 19.98 49.42 42.81
CA GLU A 41 21.35 49.81 42.47
C GLU A 41 21.47 51.23 41.87
N PHE A 42 20.38 52.01 41.89
CA PHE A 42 20.40 53.44 41.54
C PHE A 42 20.68 54.37 42.74
N ALA A 43 20.96 53.82 43.93
CA ALA A 43 21.27 54.57 45.15
C ALA A 43 22.66 54.21 45.71
N ASP A 44 23.59 55.17 45.60
CA ASP A 44 24.86 55.38 46.29
C ASP A 44 25.88 54.24 46.48
N ASN A 45 27.07 54.46 45.90
CA ASN A 45 28.33 53.92 46.41
C ASN A 45 29.24 55.09 46.84
N SER A 46 29.12 55.51 48.09
CA SER A 46 30.24 56.14 48.80
C SER A 46 30.32 55.62 50.24
N ASN A 47 31.31 54.75 50.44
CA ASN A 47 32.10 54.51 51.65
C ASN A 47 31.46 54.39 53.06
N GLU A 48 31.93 53.34 53.74
CA GLU A 48 32.14 53.14 55.18
C GLU A 48 31.32 52.05 55.89
N SER A 49 32.11 51.23 56.57
CA SER A 49 31.79 50.10 57.43
C SER A 49 30.86 50.43 58.61
N LEU A 50 30.03 49.46 59.04
CA LEU A 50 30.02 48.87 60.40
C LEU A 50 28.72 48.10 60.73
N ARG A 51 28.92 46.87 61.23
CA ARG A 51 28.21 46.15 62.33
C ARG A 51 26.71 45.80 62.25
N THR A 52 26.48 44.49 62.13
CA THR A 52 25.63 43.60 62.98
C THR A 52 24.36 44.16 63.64
N GLY A 53 23.22 43.50 63.39
CA GLY A 53 22.08 43.44 64.33
C GLY A 53 20.75 43.13 63.66
N ASP A 54 20.20 41.94 63.93
CA ASP A 54 18.87 41.46 63.52
C ASP A 54 17.73 42.43 63.91
N LEU A 55 16.85 42.77 62.96
CA LEU A 55 15.47 43.19 63.24
C LEU A 55 14.49 42.65 62.17
N PRO A 56 13.29 42.15 62.52
CA PRO A 56 12.37 41.48 61.59
C PRO A 56 11.46 42.45 60.80
N LEU A 57 11.01 41.97 59.65
CA LEU A 57 10.21 42.57 58.56
C LEU A 57 8.85 43.24 58.91
N ALA A 58 8.53 43.52 60.18
CA ALA A 58 7.23 44.09 60.57
C ALA A 58 7.20 45.63 60.71
N SER A 59 8.34 46.34 60.62
CA SER A 59 8.39 47.79 60.83
C SER A 59 8.48 48.66 59.57
N ARG A 60 8.42 48.08 58.36
CA ARG A 60 8.51 48.85 57.10
C ARG A 60 7.21 49.50 56.64
N ARG A 61 6.05 49.12 57.20
CA ARG A 61 4.77 49.77 56.88
C ARG A 61 4.53 51.08 57.62
N GLU A 62 5.30 51.38 58.67
CA GLU A 62 5.17 52.64 59.44
C GLU A 62 6.17 53.73 58.98
N ALA A 63 7.08 53.42 58.04
CA ALA A 63 8.04 54.41 57.52
C ALA A 63 7.61 55.07 56.19
N GLU A 64 6.60 54.53 55.49
CA GLU A 64 6.05 55.14 54.27
C GLU A 64 4.91 56.12 54.55
N GLU A 65 4.23 56.02 55.70
CA GLU A 65 3.24 57.02 56.12
C GLU A 65 3.89 58.29 56.69
N ASP A 66 5.11 58.20 57.23
CA ASP A 66 5.82 59.35 57.84
C ASP A 66 6.62 60.19 56.81
N ARG A 67 6.86 59.67 55.60
CA ARG A 67 7.55 60.41 54.51
C ARG A 67 6.60 61.36 53.75
N ALA A 68 5.29 61.20 53.91
CA ALA A 68 4.29 62.09 53.34
C ALA A 68 4.17 63.45 54.09
N GLU A 69 4.76 63.59 55.28
CA GLU A 69 4.68 64.81 56.11
C GLU A 69 5.86 65.79 55.96
N ARG A 70 6.77 65.59 54.99
CA ARG A 70 7.87 66.54 54.71
C ARG A 70 7.92 67.08 53.28
N LEU A 71 6.78 67.20 52.61
CA LEU A 71 6.71 68.09 51.45
C LEU A 71 6.72 69.56 51.94
N PRO A 72 7.56 70.45 51.39
CA PRO A 72 7.45 71.88 51.68
C PRO A 72 6.03 72.36 51.34
N ALA A 73 5.50 73.29 52.14
CA ALA A 73 4.15 73.84 51.99
C ALA A 73 3.85 74.24 50.53
N PRO A 74 2.61 74.06 50.04
CA PRO A 74 2.26 74.36 48.66
C PRO A 74 2.59 75.83 48.37
N VAL A 75 3.48 76.05 47.40
CA VAL A 75 3.60 77.35 46.75
C VAL A 75 2.22 77.68 46.21
N ASP A 76 1.62 78.78 46.67
CA ASP A 76 0.31 79.26 46.21
C ASP A 76 0.33 79.32 44.67
N LYS A 77 -0.33 78.34 44.03
CA LYS A 77 -0.49 78.30 42.58
C LYS A 77 -1.31 79.52 42.16
N PRO A 78 -0.83 80.37 41.22
CA PRO A 78 -1.59 81.53 40.79
C PRO A 78 -2.99 81.14 40.27
N ASN A 79 -4.03 81.85 40.73
CA ASN A 79 -5.40 81.62 40.30
C ASN A 79 -5.53 81.84 38.77
N GLY A 80 -5.98 80.81 38.05
CA GLY A 80 -6.26 80.86 36.60
C GLY A 80 -5.30 80.05 35.71
N ILE A 81 -4.20 79.54 36.27
CA ILE A 81 -3.24 78.70 35.54
C ILE A 81 -3.62 77.22 35.67
N THR A 82 -3.79 76.52 34.56
CA THR A 82 -3.96 75.06 34.55
C THR A 82 -2.60 74.38 34.54
N TYR A 83 -2.38 73.42 35.43
CA TYR A 83 -1.14 72.63 35.51
C TYR A 83 -1.37 71.27 34.87
N TYR A 84 -0.51 70.90 33.93
CA TYR A 84 -0.57 69.59 33.28
C TYR A 84 0.33 68.59 33.99
N LYS A 85 0.01 67.30 33.84
CA LYS A 85 0.76 66.17 34.41
C LYS A 85 1.98 65.82 33.54
N LEU A 86 2.73 66.85 33.15
CA LEU A 86 3.90 66.78 32.27
C LEU A 86 4.97 67.73 32.81
N TRP A 87 6.20 67.23 32.90
CA TRP A 87 7.39 67.98 33.27
C TRP A 87 8.44 67.82 32.19
N VAL A 88 9.12 68.91 31.85
CA VAL A 88 10.19 68.96 30.85
C VAL A 88 11.36 69.74 31.45
N GLY A 89 12.51 69.11 31.60
CA GLY A 89 13.71 69.72 32.21
C GLY A 89 13.48 70.26 33.62
N GLY A 90 12.66 69.57 34.42
CA GLY A 90 12.23 70.02 35.76
C GLY A 90 11.12 71.08 35.76
N VAL A 91 10.75 71.63 34.60
CA VAL A 91 9.67 72.63 34.48
C VAL A 91 8.33 71.94 34.29
N GLN A 92 7.38 72.16 35.21
CA GLN A 92 6.00 71.70 35.03
C GLN A 92 5.31 72.49 33.91
N VAL A 93 4.67 71.78 32.98
CA VAL A 93 3.92 72.40 31.87
C VAL A 93 2.59 72.95 32.39
N THR A 94 2.27 74.18 32.01
CA THR A 94 1.08 74.91 32.41
C THR A 94 0.38 75.56 31.22
N SER A 95 -0.84 76.06 31.41
CA SER A 95 -1.57 76.79 30.37
C SER A 95 -0.83 78.03 29.86
N GLU A 96 0.14 78.57 30.60
CA GLU A 96 0.92 79.75 30.19
C GLU A 96 2.19 79.39 29.41
N ASN A 97 2.95 78.37 29.86
CA ASN A 97 4.21 78.00 29.21
C ASN A 97 4.08 76.92 28.12
N ARG A 98 2.89 76.32 27.92
CA ARG A 98 2.70 75.20 26.98
C ARG A 98 3.15 75.46 25.54
N ASN A 99 3.23 76.71 25.09
CA ASN A 99 3.69 77.03 23.73
C ASN A 99 5.21 77.28 23.65
N ASN A 100 5.89 77.38 24.80
CA ASN A 100 7.33 77.62 24.91
C ASN A 100 7.82 77.17 26.30
N ILE A 101 7.99 75.86 26.48
CA ILE A 101 8.13 75.24 27.82
C ILE A 101 9.44 75.63 28.50
N LEU A 102 10.54 75.71 27.74
CA LEU A 102 11.90 76.02 28.24
C LEU A 102 12.40 77.43 27.86
N GLY A 103 11.55 78.26 27.24
CA GLY A 103 11.93 79.59 26.77
C GLY A 103 12.60 79.63 25.39
N SER A 104 12.99 78.48 24.81
CA SER A 104 13.71 78.39 23.52
C SER A 104 12.81 78.39 22.27
N ASN A 105 11.47 78.31 22.40
CA ASN A 105 10.50 78.07 21.33
C ASN A 105 10.69 76.74 20.57
N GLU A 106 11.45 75.80 21.13
CA GLU A 106 11.72 74.50 20.51
C GLU A 106 10.69 73.43 20.91
N LEU A 107 10.03 73.61 22.06
CA LEU A 107 9.08 72.65 22.63
C LEU A 107 7.73 73.29 22.94
N SER A 108 6.67 72.62 22.48
CA SER A 108 5.29 72.98 22.79
C SER A 108 4.45 71.75 23.13
N TYR A 109 3.38 71.93 23.91
CA TYR A 109 2.49 70.88 24.35
C TYR A 109 1.04 71.23 24.06
N ASP A 110 0.34 70.32 23.35
CA ASP A 110 -1.11 70.35 23.19
C ASP A 110 -1.77 69.41 24.23
N PRO A 111 -2.45 69.95 25.25
CA PRO A 111 -3.12 69.14 26.27
C PRO A 111 -4.29 68.32 25.77
N SER A 112 -4.90 68.70 24.63
CA SER A 112 -6.09 68.04 24.10
C SER A 112 -5.74 66.71 23.42
N SER A 113 -4.65 66.70 22.65
CA SER A 113 -4.08 65.49 22.04
C SER A 113 -3.01 64.83 22.92
N LYS A 114 -2.62 65.48 24.03
CA LYS A 114 -1.48 65.11 24.89
C LYS A 114 -0.18 65.00 24.08
N THR A 115 0.03 65.92 23.13
CA THR A 115 1.17 65.88 22.21
C THR A 115 2.24 66.88 22.63
N LEU A 116 3.46 66.41 22.89
CA LEU A 116 4.66 67.23 23.01
C LEU A 116 5.37 67.30 21.65
N THR A 117 5.45 68.50 21.09
CA THR A 117 6.00 68.75 19.76
C THR A 117 7.35 69.43 19.85
N VAL A 118 8.35 68.90 19.13
CA VAL A 118 9.65 69.53 18.89
C VAL A 118 9.72 70.15 17.50
N SER A 119 10.16 71.41 17.39
CA SER A 119 10.23 72.11 16.09
C SER A 119 11.51 71.83 15.29
N GLU A 120 12.68 71.84 15.94
CA GLU A 120 13.98 71.63 15.29
C GLU A 120 14.93 70.74 16.10
N SER A 121 15.39 71.20 17.26
CA SER A 121 16.24 70.42 18.16
C SER A 121 16.07 70.99 19.55
N ALA A 122 15.72 70.17 20.52
CA ALA A 122 15.56 70.60 21.90
C ALA A 122 16.61 69.95 22.79
N ALA A 123 17.47 70.77 23.38
CA ALA A 123 18.40 70.33 24.43
C ALA A 123 17.66 70.35 25.78
N ILE A 124 17.45 69.17 26.37
CA ILE A 124 16.69 69.02 27.61
C ILE A 124 17.59 68.39 28.66
N VAL A 125 17.85 69.13 29.73
CA VAL A 125 18.66 68.66 30.86
C VAL A 125 17.71 68.22 31.98
N ALA A 126 17.83 66.98 32.42
CA ALA A 126 17.06 66.46 33.55
C ALA A 126 17.41 67.19 34.86
N PRO A 127 16.46 67.31 35.80
CA PRO A 127 16.73 67.87 37.12
C PRO A 127 17.69 66.96 37.90
N THR A 128 18.65 67.57 38.58
CA THR A 128 19.65 66.90 39.44
C THR A 128 19.30 66.96 40.92
N ASP A 129 18.17 67.56 41.27
CA ASP A 129 17.72 67.72 42.66
C ASP A 129 17.11 66.41 43.18
N GLU A 130 17.70 65.83 44.22
CA GLU A 130 17.26 64.57 44.82
C GLU A 130 15.89 64.67 45.52
N GLU A 131 15.42 65.89 45.83
CA GLU A 131 14.09 66.11 46.40
C GLU A 131 12.98 66.19 45.32
N ASP A 132 13.33 66.31 44.03
CA ASP A 132 12.35 66.30 42.95
C ASP A 132 11.92 64.85 42.65
N PRO A 133 10.62 64.50 42.76
CA PRO A 133 10.15 63.16 42.38
C PRO A 133 10.40 62.81 40.90
N HIS A 134 10.74 63.80 40.07
CA HIS A 134 11.09 63.67 38.65
C HIS A 134 12.61 63.73 38.39
N MET A 135 13.44 63.65 39.44
CA MET A 135 14.89 63.62 39.34
C MET A 135 15.36 62.62 38.27
N GLY A 136 16.25 63.08 37.39
CA GLY A 136 16.90 62.23 36.38
C GLY A 136 16.11 61.99 35.09
N TYR A 137 14.85 62.46 34.98
CA TYR A 137 14.06 62.40 33.73
C TYR A 137 14.07 63.74 32.99
N ALA A 138 14.46 63.74 31.72
CA ALA A 138 14.39 64.93 30.88
C ALA A 138 12.92 65.31 30.57
N VAL A 139 12.06 64.32 30.38
CA VAL A 139 10.61 64.49 30.27
C VAL A 139 9.91 63.43 31.13
N TYR A 140 8.99 63.85 31.99
CA TYR A 140 8.19 62.95 32.81
C TYR A 140 6.69 63.23 32.64
N ALA A 141 5.90 62.20 32.34
CA ALA A 141 4.45 62.29 32.24
C ALA A 141 3.76 61.24 33.12
N GLU A 142 2.84 61.66 33.99
CA GLU A 142 2.03 60.73 34.82
C GLU A 142 0.89 60.06 34.03
N SER A 143 0.75 60.35 32.75
CA SER A 143 -0.29 59.79 31.86
C SER A 143 0.28 59.51 30.48
N ASP A 144 -0.57 59.05 29.56
CA ASP A 144 -0.18 58.85 28.16
C ASP A 144 0.41 60.13 27.56
N LEU A 145 1.43 59.97 26.72
CA LEU A 145 2.09 61.06 26.02
C LEU A 145 2.25 60.68 24.55
N THR A 146 1.94 61.62 23.67
CA THR A 146 2.33 61.57 22.27
C THR A 146 3.51 62.51 22.07
N VAL A 147 4.53 62.11 21.32
CA VAL A 147 5.61 63.00 20.88
C VAL A 147 5.60 63.12 19.36
N ALA A 148 5.78 64.35 18.88
CA ALA A 148 5.60 64.71 17.47
C ALA A 148 6.60 65.80 17.04
N GLY A 149 6.61 66.12 15.75
CA GLY A 149 7.48 67.11 15.13
C GLY A 149 8.56 66.51 14.24
N SER A 150 9.51 67.33 13.81
CA SER A 150 10.54 66.93 12.82
C SER A 150 11.97 67.05 13.37
N GLY A 151 12.11 67.16 14.68
CA GLY A 151 13.34 67.59 15.33
C GLY A 151 14.08 66.50 16.14
N VAL A 152 15.16 66.93 16.79
CA VAL A 152 15.99 66.09 17.67
C VAL A 152 15.66 66.36 19.13
N PHE A 153 15.39 65.31 19.91
CA PHE A 153 15.42 65.36 21.36
C PHE A 153 16.83 65.01 21.83
N ASP A 154 17.55 66.03 22.31
CA ASP A 154 18.90 65.89 22.84
C ASP A 154 18.87 65.98 24.36
N PHE A 155 19.00 64.83 25.02
CA PHE A 155 18.86 64.75 26.47
C PHE A 155 20.12 65.15 27.24
N SER A 156 21.17 65.65 26.57
CA SER A 156 22.33 66.27 27.22
C SER A 156 22.97 65.43 28.34
N ASP A 157 23.15 64.13 28.08
CA ASP A 157 23.66 63.10 29.01
C ASP A 157 22.78 62.86 30.27
N SER A 158 21.50 63.20 30.19
CA SER A 158 20.52 62.91 31.24
C SER A 158 20.39 61.40 31.48
N ARG A 159 20.19 61.01 32.75
CA ARG A 159 20.02 59.60 33.14
C ARG A 159 18.87 58.94 32.37
N PHE A 160 17.73 59.60 32.25
CA PHE A 160 16.56 59.13 31.50
C PHE A 160 16.03 60.24 30.60
N GLY A 161 15.62 59.88 29.38
CA GLY A 161 15.02 60.79 28.40
C GLY A 161 13.55 61.04 28.72
N ILE A 162 12.65 60.41 27.97
CA ILE A 162 11.20 60.49 28.17
C ILE A 162 10.71 59.29 28.97
N ARG A 163 10.06 59.55 30.12
CA ARG A 163 9.32 58.56 30.88
C ARG A 163 7.82 58.87 30.91
N THR A 164 6.99 57.86 30.62
CA THR A 164 5.54 57.92 30.79
C THR A 164 5.05 56.84 31.76
N GLU A 165 4.14 57.19 32.67
CA GLU A 165 3.38 56.21 33.46
C GLU A 165 2.26 55.54 32.62
N GLY A 166 1.87 56.19 31.50
CA GLY A 166 0.92 55.67 30.51
C GLY A 166 1.59 55.16 29.23
N ASN A 167 0.83 55.14 28.13
CA ASN A 167 1.33 54.79 26.80
C ASN A 167 2.20 55.91 26.21
N LEU A 168 3.20 55.55 25.43
CA LEU A 168 4.04 56.50 24.70
C LEU A 168 3.86 56.29 23.19
N VAL A 169 3.39 57.33 22.49
CA VAL A 169 3.19 57.29 21.03
C VAL A 169 4.20 58.21 20.36
N ILE A 170 4.97 57.68 19.43
CA ILE A 170 5.85 58.46 18.54
C ILE A 170 5.07 58.71 17.24
N ALA A 171 4.62 59.93 17.02
CA ALA A 171 3.70 60.27 15.94
C ALA A 171 4.39 60.71 14.64
N ASP A 172 5.63 61.17 14.71
CA ASP A 172 6.40 61.66 13.57
C ASP A 172 7.83 61.09 13.56
N SER A 173 8.55 61.28 12.46
CA SER A 173 9.94 60.89 12.30
C SER A 173 10.87 61.74 13.18
N LEU A 174 11.47 61.12 14.20
CA LEU A 174 12.19 61.80 15.28
C LEU A 174 13.53 61.13 15.58
N THR A 175 14.44 61.90 16.18
CA THR A 175 15.72 61.40 16.69
C THR A 175 15.85 61.68 18.19
N PHE A 176 16.20 60.67 18.98
CA PHE A 176 16.41 60.75 20.42
C PHE A 176 17.85 60.36 20.75
N ARG A 177 18.60 61.19 21.48
CA ARG A 177 20.02 60.93 21.77
C ARG A 177 20.48 61.44 23.13
N ASN A 178 21.69 61.02 23.51
CA ASN A 178 22.42 61.51 24.69
C ASN A 178 21.67 61.24 26.01
N SER A 179 21.19 60.01 26.20
CA SER A 179 20.66 59.52 27.48
C SER A 179 21.03 58.04 27.69
N LYS A 180 20.98 57.56 28.94
CA LYS A 180 21.08 56.12 29.22
C LYS A 180 19.83 55.38 28.79
N VAL A 181 18.64 55.97 28.97
CA VAL A 181 17.36 55.42 28.49
C VAL A 181 16.55 56.51 27.80
N PRO A 182 16.70 56.70 26.48
CA PRO A 182 16.00 57.75 25.75
C PRO A 182 14.47 57.66 25.81
N LEU A 183 13.92 56.45 25.71
CA LEU A 183 12.46 56.21 25.68
C LEU A 183 12.05 55.16 26.72
N TRP A 184 11.14 55.54 27.62
CA TRP A 184 10.60 54.66 28.67
C TRP A 184 9.08 54.82 28.78
N ALA A 185 8.34 53.77 28.41
CA ALA A 185 6.91 53.62 28.70
C ALA A 185 6.65 52.57 29.79
N ASN A 186 5.91 52.91 30.85
CA ASN A 186 5.44 51.93 31.82
C ASN A 186 4.29 51.05 31.28
N LYS A 187 3.71 51.43 30.14
CA LYS A 187 2.76 50.61 29.38
C LYS A 187 3.29 50.37 27.96
N ASP A 188 2.46 50.61 26.94
CA ASP A 188 2.80 50.31 25.56
C ASP A 188 3.55 51.49 24.92
N LEU A 189 4.47 51.16 24.02
CA LEU A 189 5.10 52.11 23.11
C LEU A 189 4.64 51.82 21.68
N THR A 190 4.30 52.87 20.93
CA THR A 190 3.85 52.74 19.54
C THR A 190 4.64 53.67 18.62
N ALA A 191 5.20 53.10 17.56
CA ALA A 191 5.80 53.78 16.43
C ALA A 191 5.15 53.23 15.15
N SER A 192 4.47 54.09 14.39
CA SER A 192 3.77 53.66 13.18
C SER A 192 3.86 54.67 12.04
N GLY A 193 4.28 54.25 10.84
CA GLY A 193 4.42 55.13 9.69
C GLY A 193 5.60 56.10 9.75
N ILE A 194 6.65 55.81 10.55
CA ILE A 194 7.70 56.79 10.89
C ILE A 194 9.14 56.30 10.68
N HIS A 195 10.07 57.25 10.61
CA HIS A 195 11.51 57.00 10.73
C HIS A 195 11.99 57.41 12.13
N LEU A 196 12.41 56.45 12.95
CA LEU A 196 12.81 56.67 14.34
C LEU A 196 14.28 56.32 14.55
N ASN A 197 15.08 57.29 15.01
CA ASN A 197 16.47 57.05 15.42
C ASN A 197 16.61 57.23 16.93
N VAL A 198 17.19 56.25 17.61
CA VAL A 198 17.41 56.29 19.06
C VAL A 198 18.86 55.94 19.35
N SER A 199 19.57 56.79 20.09
CA SER A 199 20.90 56.47 20.60
C SER A 199 20.98 56.56 22.13
N ALA A 200 21.49 55.50 22.73
CA ALA A 200 21.68 55.40 24.18
C ALA A 200 23.17 55.20 24.51
N PHE A 201 23.68 55.99 25.45
CA PHE A 201 25.09 55.96 25.86
C PHE A 201 25.22 56.15 27.38
N GLY A 202 26.06 55.35 28.03
CA GLY A 202 26.41 55.55 29.44
C GLY A 202 26.95 54.29 30.13
N ILE A 203 27.00 54.30 31.47
CA ILE A 203 27.39 53.12 32.26
C ILE A 203 26.47 51.93 31.96
N GLU A 204 25.17 52.18 31.83
CA GLU A 204 24.14 51.30 31.28
C GLU A 204 23.48 52.04 30.13
N ALA A 205 23.08 51.34 29.07
CA ALA A 205 22.41 51.94 27.93
C ALA A 205 21.24 51.06 27.47
N THR A 206 20.03 51.59 27.50
CA THR A 206 18.83 50.95 26.92
C THR A 206 18.19 51.89 25.92
N GLY A 207 18.00 51.49 24.66
CA GLY A 207 17.41 52.35 23.65
C GLY A 207 15.93 52.65 23.93
N ILE A 208 15.12 51.59 23.96
CA ILE A 208 13.69 51.65 24.22
C ILE A 208 13.33 50.70 25.37
N MET A 209 12.56 51.20 26.33
CA MET A 209 11.98 50.39 27.40
C MET A 209 10.46 50.54 27.42
N ALA A 210 9.74 49.42 27.26
CA ALA A 210 8.28 49.37 27.30
C ALA A 210 7.81 48.21 28.18
N TRP A 211 7.38 48.48 29.42
CA TRP A 211 6.95 47.39 30.32
C TRP A 211 5.67 46.68 29.84
N GLY A 212 4.87 47.34 29.00
CA GLY A 212 3.80 46.74 28.20
C GLY A 212 4.35 46.11 26.91
N SER A 213 3.75 46.43 25.77
CA SER A 213 4.21 45.98 24.45
C SER A 213 4.82 47.13 23.65
N ALA A 214 5.82 46.82 22.81
CA ALA A 214 6.31 47.74 21.80
C ALA A 214 5.74 47.34 20.44
N PHE A 215 5.11 48.29 19.75
CA PHE A 215 4.55 48.13 18.42
C PHE A 215 5.33 49.00 17.43
N ILE A 216 5.95 48.35 16.45
CA ILE A 216 6.66 48.99 15.34
C ILE A 216 5.97 48.52 14.06
N THR A 217 5.28 49.42 13.38
CA THR A 217 4.47 49.06 12.20
C THR A 217 4.69 50.05 11.06
N ASP A 218 4.89 49.57 9.83
CA ASP A 218 5.15 50.45 8.67
C ASP A 218 6.23 51.52 8.95
N SER A 219 7.31 51.12 9.63
CA SER A 219 8.30 52.06 10.17
C SER A 219 9.74 51.64 9.88
N VAL A 220 10.64 52.62 9.83
CA VAL A 220 12.09 52.42 9.78
C VAL A 220 12.69 52.87 11.11
N VAL A 221 13.15 51.93 11.92
CA VAL A 221 13.67 52.20 13.26
C VAL A 221 15.14 51.81 13.34
N ARG A 222 15.99 52.73 13.80
CA ARG A 222 17.40 52.49 14.09
C ARG A 222 17.69 52.78 15.56
N ILE A 223 18.32 51.83 16.24
CA ILE A 223 18.71 51.96 17.65
C ILE A 223 20.20 51.64 17.78
N ASP A 224 20.96 52.60 18.30
CA ASP A 224 22.39 52.44 18.57
C ASP A 224 22.60 52.52 20.09
N THR A 225 23.11 51.45 20.73
CA THR A 225 23.37 51.46 22.18
C THR A 225 24.82 51.15 22.49
N TYR A 226 25.40 51.90 23.43
CA TYR A 226 26.78 51.71 23.88
C TYR A 226 26.92 51.85 25.39
N ALA A 227 27.38 50.79 26.05
CA ALA A 227 27.64 50.79 27.49
C ALA A 227 29.13 50.75 27.83
N THR A 228 29.55 51.53 28.84
CA THR A 228 30.97 51.80 29.15
C THR A 228 31.57 50.93 30.24
N ASP A 229 30.76 50.35 31.15
CA ASP A 229 31.24 49.72 32.38
C ASP A 229 31.22 48.18 32.33
N SER A 230 32.33 47.53 32.74
CA SER A 230 32.46 46.07 32.77
C SER A 230 31.51 45.43 33.79
N GLY A 231 30.36 44.95 33.32
CA GLY A 231 29.30 44.34 34.14
C GLY A 231 27.90 44.91 33.89
N ALA A 232 27.82 46.08 33.27
CA ALA A 232 26.58 46.75 32.91
C ALA A 232 25.91 46.13 31.66
N TRP A 233 24.71 46.63 31.33
CA TRP A 233 23.90 46.12 30.22
C TRP A 233 23.80 47.17 29.10
N SER A 234 24.02 46.72 27.85
CA SER A 234 23.70 47.46 26.62
C SER A 234 22.53 46.77 25.94
N VAL A 235 21.34 47.38 25.92
CA VAL A 235 20.11 46.77 25.40
C VAL A 235 19.42 47.64 24.37
N GLY A 236 19.16 47.13 23.16
CA GLY A 236 18.38 47.87 22.16
C GLY A 236 16.95 48.15 22.62
N ILE A 237 16.17 47.08 22.79
CA ILE A 237 14.76 47.15 23.24
C ILE A 237 14.52 46.18 24.40
N ILE A 238 13.89 46.70 25.46
CA ILE A 238 13.25 45.91 26.52
C ILE A 238 11.74 46.06 26.37
N ALA A 239 11.03 44.95 26.18
CA ALA A 239 9.58 44.97 26.08
C ALA A 239 8.93 43.76 26.77
N GLY A 240 7.69 43.91 27.25
CA GLY A 240 6.88 42.77 27.65
C GLY A 240 6.50 41.88 26.45
N SER A 241 6.25 42.49 25.29
CA SER A 241 6.15 41.84 23.98
C SER A 241 6.56 42.82 22.89
N LEU A 242 7.11 42.33 21.78
CA LEU A 242 7.55 43.17 20.66
C LEU A 242 6.90 42.68 19.37
N PHE A 243 6.23 43.61 18.68
CA PHE A 243 5.61 43.38 17.38
C PHE A 243 6.28 44.28 16.35
N VAL A 244 6.88 43.66 15.33
CA VAL A 244 7.48 44.33 14.18
C VAL A 244 6.71 43.87 12.94
N THR A 245 6.03 44.79 12.27
CA THR A 245 5.15 44.47 11.14
C THR A 245 5.37 45.43 9.99
N ASP A 246 5.61 44.91 8.78
CA ASP A 246 5.89 45.70 7.59
C ASP A 246 6.96 46.79 7.81
N SER A 247 8.01 46.48 8.59
CA SER A 247 8.95 47.48 9.12
C SER A 247 10.40 47.05 8.93
N SER A 248 11.32 48.02 8.96
CA SER A 248 12.76 47.78 9.04
C SER A 248 13.28 48.19 10.41
N LEU A 249 13.71 47.25 11.24
CA LEU A 249 14.31 47.50 12.56
C LEU A 249 15.80 47.12 12.54
N THR A 250 16.66 48.11 12.76
CA THR A 250 18.11 47.89 12.93
C THR A 250 18.52 48.24 14.36
N ILE A 251 19.20 47.32 15.04
CA ILE A 251 19.77 47.56 16.37
C ILE A 251 21.24 47.19 16.38
N ASP A 252 22.08 48.16 16.71
CA ASP A 252 23.50 47.94 16.95
C ASP A 252 23.79 48.19 18.44
N SER A 253 23.93 47.10 19.20
CA SER A 253 24.20 47.13 20.64
C SER A 253 25.64 46.72 20.92
N SER A 254 26.42 47.61 21.54
CA SER A 254 27.85 47.40 21.77
C SER A 254 28.30 47.85 23.16
N GLY A 255 29.52 47.49 23.56
CA GLY A 255 30.14 47.94 24.81
C GLY A 255 31.20 47.00 25.37
N THR A 256 31.72 47.38 26.54
CA THR A 256 32.71 46.59 27.32
C THR A 256 32.04 45.52 28.21
N CYS A 257 30.75 45.28 28.04
CA CYS A 257 29.88 44.61 29.01
C CYS A 257 28.87 43.64 28.36
N ARG A 258 27.77 43.26 29.04
CA ARG A 258 26.75 42.34 28.48
C ARG A 258 25.85 43.09 27.51
N SER A 259 25.86 42.72 26.22
CA SER A 259 25.04 43.36 25.19
C SER A 259 23.94 42.41 24.69
N PHE A 260 22.70 42.92 24.60
CA PHE A 260 21.55 42.25 24.02
C PHE A 260 20.89 43.21 23.02
N CYS A 261 20.48 42.77 21.84
CA CYS A 261 19.70 43.66 20.98
C CYS A 261 18.25 43.72 21.47
N LEU A 262 17.67 42.56 21.81
CA LEU A 262 16.29 42.43 22.27
C LEU A 262 16.18 41.62 23.56
N SER A 263 15.45 42.18 24.54
CA SER A 263 15.02 41.48 25.74
C SER A 263 13.49 41.56 25.86
N VAL A 264 12.82 40.49 25.44
CA VAL A 264 11.36 40.41 25.40
C VAL A 264 10.86 39.46 26.49
N SER A 265 10.58 40.01 27.67
CA SER A 265 9.99 39.26 28.78
C SER A 265 9.35 40.23 29.77
N LYS A 266 8.21 39.87 30.35
CA LYS A 266 7.71 40.61 31.51
C LYS A 266 8.52 40.23 32.73
N THR A 267 9.38 41.14 33.19
CA THR A 267 10.04 41.03 34.49
C THR A 267 8.98 40.94 35.61
N GLN A 268 8.83 39.74 36.16
CA GLN A 268 8.26 39.38 37.48
C GLN A 268 6.87 39.83 37.96
N VAL A 269 6.04 40.57 37.22
CA VAL A 269 4.77 41.09 37.81
C VAL A 269 3.47 40.34 37.43
N THR A 270 3.40 39.57 36.33
CA THR A 270 2.10 38.94 35.93
C THR A 270 2.13 37.53 35.34
N GLY A 271 3.28 36.84 35.28
CA GLY A 271 3.33 35.40 34.93
C GLY A 271 2.91 35.02 33.50
N THR A 272 2.90 35.96 32.56
CA THR A 272 2.62 35.72 31.12
C THR A 272 3.90 35.81 30.29
N ASP A 273 3.98 34.95 29.27
CA ASP A 273 5.14 34.69 28.41
C ASP A 273 5.38 35.86 27.41
N GLY A 274 6.64 36.23 27.17
CA GLY A 274 6.97 37.35 26.26
C GLY A 274 7.07 36.88 24.82
N LEU A 275 6.28 37.49 23.91
CA LEU A 275 6.27 37.18 22.48
C LEU A 275 7.08 38.21 21.67
N LEU A 276 8.03 37.72 20.87
CA LEU A 276 8.59 38.46 19.74
C LEU A 276 7.90 38.01 18.46
N SER A 277 7.21 38.92 17.78
CA SER A 277 6.54 38.67 16.50
C SER A 277 7.08 39.58 15.41
N VAL A 278 7.58 39.00 14.32
CA VAL A 278 8.11 39.69 13.14
C VAL A 278 7.31 39.22 11.92
N SER A 279 6.68 40.12 11.18
CA SER A 279 5.90 39.81 9.97
C SER A 279 6.20 40.81 8.85
N GLY A 280 6.46 40.36 7.63
CA GLY A 280 6.71 41.25 6.48
C GLY A 280 7.84 42.25 6.71
N SER A 281 8.82 41.94 7.56
CA SER A 281 9.75 42.93 8.12
C SER A 281 11.21 42.53 7.98
N ASP A 282 12.08 43.53 7.88
CA ASP A 282 13.53 43.37 7.91
C ASP A 282 14.04 43.67 9.32
N LEU A 283 14.75 42.73 9.93
CA LEU A 283 15.28 42.84 11.28
C LEU A 283 16.79 42.59 11.27
N LYS A 284 17.59 43.61 11.53
CA LYS A 284 19.04 43.50 11.59
C LYS A 284 19.55 43.82 12.99
N LEU A 285 20.11 42.82 13.68
CA LEU A 285 20.52 42.93 15.07
C LEU A 285 22.00 42.56 15.22
N THR A 286 22.81 43.51 15.66
CA THR A 286 24.24 43.33 15.92
C THR A 286 24.51 43.52 17.40
N SER A 287 25.02 42.48 18.07
CA SER A 287 25.47 42.56 19.46
C SER A 287 26.98 42.32 19.57
N TYR A 288 27.73 43.31 20.06
CA TYR A 288 29.17 43.20 20.25
C TYR A 288 29.57 43.41 21.72
N CYS A 289 30.39 42.51 22.27
CA CYS A 289 30.91 42.59 23.64
C CYS A 289 32.40 42.24 23.72
N GLU A 290 33.20 43.12 24.30
CA GLU A 290 34.63 42.87 24.60
C GLU A 290 34.85 42.11 25.92
N PHE A 291 34.14 41.01 26.18
CA PHE A 291 34.39 40.22 27.41
C PHE A 291 35.72 39.44 27.33
N THR A 292 36.56 39.57 28.37
CA THR A 292 37.86 38.89 28.54
C THR A 292 37.87 37.81 29.64
N ASP A 293 36.84 37.74 30.50
CA ASP A 293 36.78 36.79 31.64
C ASP A 293 35.81 35.62 31.41
N SER A 294 36.27 34.41 31.76
CA SER A 294 35.68 33.10 31.46
C SER A 294 34.54 32.65 32.40
N SER A 295 33.82 33.59 33.03
CA SER A 295 32.76 33.23 33.98
C SER A 295 31.51 32.65 33.27
N PRO A 296 30.99 31.46 33.66
CA PRO A 296 29.87 30.80 32.98
C PRO A 296 28.49 31.44 33.25
N VAL A 297 28.40 32.50 34.06
CA VAL A 297 27.13 33.03 34.55
C VAL A 297 26.68 34.22 33.70
N GLY A 298 25.83 33.95 32.71
CA GLY A 298 25.13 34.96 31.91
C GLY A 298 25.70 35.20 30.52
N GLN A 299 25.80 34.14 29.70
CA GLN A 299 26.16 34.25 28.28
C GLN A 299 25.13 35.13 27.53
N PRO A 300 25.54 36.24 26.89
CA PRO A 300 24.63 37.13 26.17
C PRO A 300 24.08 36.47 24.90
N GLY A 301 22.85 36.84 24.54
CA GLY A 301 22.19 36.47 23.28
C GLY A 301 21.81 37.72 22.50
N VAL A 302 21.69 37.63 21.17
CA VAL A 302 21.17 38.76 20.35
C VAL A 302 19.69 38.98 20.67
N ILE A 303 18.93 37.89 20.83
CA ILE A 303 17.52 37.90 21.22
C ILE A 303 17.31 37.05 22.48
N SER A 304 16.57 37.58 23.46
CA SER A 304 16.03 36.82 24.58
C SER A 304 14.50 36.94 24.60
N THR A 305 13.78 35.83 24.42
CA THR A 305 12.30 35.81 24.42
C THR A 305 11.75 34.50 24.96
N THR A 306 10.45 34.42 25.28
CA THR A 306 9.80 33.14 25.62
C THR A 306 9.24 32.47 24.38
N ASP A 307 8.55 33.24 23.53
CA ASP A 307 7.97 32.79 22.26
C ASP A 307 8.48 33.63 21.10
N LEU A 308 8.87 32.97 20.01
CA LEU A 308 9.35 33.60 18.80
C LEU A 308 8.45 33.26 17.62
N ARG A 309 7.98 34.27 16.90
CA ARG A 309 7.24 34.15 15.65
C ARG A 309 7.85 35.03 14.57
N ILE A 310 8.27 34.43 13.46
CA ILE A 310 8.78 35.13 12.28
C ILE A 310 7.99 34.63 11.08
N THR A 311 7.26 35.52 10.40
CA THR A 311 6.30 35.15 9.35
C THR A 311 6.32 36.11 8.15
N ASP A 312 5.61 35.75 7.09
CA ASP A 312 5.28 36.63 5.95
C ASP A 312 6.49 37.25 5.22
N HIS A 313 7.49 36.45 4.81
CA HIS A 313 8.67 36.93 4.06
C HIS A 313 9.54 37.95 4.80
N SER A 314 9.66 37.80 6.13
CA SER A 314 10.56 38.61 6.94
C SER A 314 12.02 38.20 6.71
N ASP A 315 12.96 39.15 6.70
CA ASP A 315 14.41 38.89 6.66
C ASP A 315 15.06 39.28 7.99
N VAL A 316 15.59 38.29 8.72
CA VAL A 316 16.14 38.48 10.07
C VAL A 316 17.63 38.12 10.08
N ILE A 317 18.49 39.11 10.28
CA ILE A 317 19.94 38.95 10.33
C ILE A 317 20.43 39.25 11.75
N LEU A 318 21.07 38.27 12.37
CA LEU A 318 21.58 38.33 13.73
C LEU A 318 23.10 38.11 13.74
N SER A 319 23.84 38.97 14.42
CA SER A 319 25.28 38.82 14.58
C SER A 319 25.68 39.05 16.02
N GLY A 320 26.36 38.08 16.64
CA GLY A 320 26.81 38.18 18.02
C GLY A 320 27.98 37.28 18.40
N LYS A 321 28.62 37.58 19.54
CA LYS A 321 29.80 36.83 20.01
C LYS A 321 29.47 35.48 20.69
N TYR A 322 28.30 35.35 21.32
CA TYR A 322 27.97 34.17 22.14
C TYR A 322 26.76 33.40 21.62
N ASN A 323 25.51 33.85 21.86
CA ASN A 323 24.33 33.17 21.31
C ASN A 323 23.59 34.06 20.30
N GLY A 324 23.05 33.48 19.24
CA GLY A 324 22.15 34.17 18.31
C GLY A 324 20.79 34.40 18.97
N ILE A 325 20.02 33.32 19.16
CA ILE A 325 18.67 33.37 19.72
C ILE A 325 18.59 32.54 21.01
N ILE A 326 18.02 33.11 22.06
CA ILE A 326 17.71 32.43 23.33
C ILE A 326 16.19 32.47 23.54
N CYS A 327 15.54 31.32 23.41
CA CYS A 327 14.11 31.18 23.69
C CYS A 327 13.90 30.54 25.07
N ALA A 328 14.05 31.32 26.14
CA ALA A 328 13.86 30.83 27.51
C ALA A 328 13.54 31.95 28.50
N ASP A 329 12.65 31.63 29.45
CA ASP A 329 12.46 32.44 30.65
C ASP A 329 13.55 32.08 31.67
N ARG A 330 14.63 32.88 31.73
CA ARG A 330 15.69 32.74 32.74
C ARG A 330 15.37 33.47 34.06
N SER A 331 14.09 33.57 34.44
CA SER A 331 13.73 34.11 35.75
C SER A 331 13.97 33.07 36.87
N ALA A 332 15.18 33.16 37.45
CA ALA A 332 15.67 32.52 38.67
C ALA A 332 16.29 31.10 38.53
N PRO A 333 17.43 30.84 39.20
CA PRO A 333 18.24 29.62 39.06
C PRO A 333 17.60 28.32 39.60
N ASN A 334 16.34 28.34 40.05
CA ASN A 334 15.66 27.21 40.69
C ASN A 334 14.19 27.00 40.25
N GLN A 335 13.74 27.63 39.15
CA GLN A 335 12.41 27.35 38.58
C GLN A 335 12.51 26.39 37.38
N GLU A 336 11.49 25.54 37.21
CA GLU A 336 11.34 24.77 35.97
C GLU A 336 11.31 25.75 34.78
N LEU A 337 12.25 25.58 33.84
CA LEU A 337 12.25 26.35 32.61
C LEU A 337 10.93 26.09 31.87
N LYS A 338 10.12 27.13 31.67
CA LYS A 338 8.87 27.03 30.92
C LYS A 338 9.13 26.64 29.47
N LYS A 339 8.23 25.82 28.92
CA LYS A 339 8.26 25.33 27.54
C LYS A 339 7.84 26.44 26.56
N GLY A 340 8.79 27.12 25.93
CA GLY A 340 8.53 28.13 24.89
C GLY A 340 8.27 27.52 23.50
N SER A 341 7.82 28.36 22.56
CA SER A 341 7.55 28.00 21.16
C SER A 341 8.31 28.88 20.17
N VAL A 342 8.80 28.26 19.09
CA VAL A 342 9.40 28.94 17.95
C VAL A 342 8.65 28.56 16.69
N LEU A 343 8.15 29.58 15.98
CA LEU A 343 7.49 29.45 14.69
C LEU A 343 8.19 30.35 13.68
N ILE A 344 8.71 29.76 12.61
CA ILE A 344 9.29 30.49 11.49
C ILE A 344 8.61 30.00 10.21
N GLU A 345 7.83 30.87 9.57
CA GLU A 345 7.10 30.55 8.34
C GLU A 345 7.42 31.54 7.21
N ASP A 346 7.67 31.02 6.02
CA ASP A 346 7.86 31.77 4.78
C ASP A 346 8.88 32.94 4.85
N SER A 347 9.95 32.83 5.65
CA SER A 347 10.87 33.94 5.98
C SER A 347 12.36 33.56 5.80
N VAL A 348 13.29 34.48 6.06
CA VAL A 348 14.74 34.23 6.08
C VAL A 348 15.29 34.60 7.45
N VAL A 349 16.10 33.72 8.04
CA VAL A 349 16.78 33.97 9.32
C VAL A 349 18.25 33.55 9.21
N SER A 350 19.18 34.50 9.31
CA SER A 350 20.61 34.25 9.37
C SER A 350 21.15 34.65 10.74
N ALA A 351 21.86 33.76 11.43
CA ALA A 351 22.46 34.05 12.73
C ALA A 351 23.91 33.58 12.81
N THR A 352 24.83 34.51 13.09
CA THR A 352 26.25 34.22 13.31
C THR A 352 26.61 34.37 14.78
N ALA A 353 27.23 33.33 15.37
CA ALA A 353 27.66 33.27 16.76
C ALA A 353 29.15 32.87 16.91
N GLU A 354 30.01 33.72 17.45
CA GLU A 354 31.46 33.42 17.55
C GLU A 354 31.86 32.45 18.69
N GLY A 355 30.95 31.98 19.55
CA GLY A 355 31.36 31.23 20.75
C GLY A 355 30.28 30.46 21.50
N GLY A 356 29.06 30.37 20.97
CA GLY A 356 27.92 29.68 21.58
C GLY A 356 26.94 29.14 20.52
N TYR A 357 25.65 29.07 20.85
CA TYR A 357 24.62 28.47 19.98
C TYR A 357 24.00 29.51 19.05
N GLY A 358 23.75 29.14 17.79
CA GLY A 358 22.92 29.94 16.88
C GLY A 358 21.49 30.09 17.42
N LEU A 359 20.94 29.00 17.94
CA LEU A 359 19.64 28.95 18.62
C LEU A 359 19.72 28.07 19.89
N TRP A 360 19.18 28.55 21.01
CA TRP A 360 19.09 27.80 22.27
C TRP A 360 17.67 27.74 22.82
N MET A 361 17.22 26.54 23.23
CA MET A 361 15.90 26.29 23.81
C MET A 361 15.96 25.35 25.04
N PRO A 362 15.06 25.49 26.02
CA PRO A 362 14.92 24.55 27.12
C PRO A 362 14.28 23.23 26.66
N ALA A 363 14.59 22.13 27.34
CA ALA A 363 14.01 20.81 27.04
C ALA A 363 12.47 20.84 27.13
N GLY A 364 11.80 20.34 26.07
CA GLY A 364 10.33 20.26 25.98
C GLY A 364 9.61 21.44 25.31
N GLY A 365 10.34 22.41 24.74
CA GLY A 365 9.76 23.45 23.85
C GLY A 365 9.34 22.92 22.48
N THR A 366 8.57 23.72 21.72
CA THR A 366 8.13 23.37 20.35
C THR A 366 8.84 24.21 19.30
N TYR A 367 9.31 23.57 18.21
CA TYR A 367 10.04 24.21 17.12
C TYR A 367 9.40 23.86 15.78
N THR A 368 8.90 24.88 15.05
CA THR A 368 8.24 24.71 13.75
C THR A 368 8.87 25.65 12.73
N VAL A 369 9.39 25.09 11.63
CA VAL A 369 9.92 25.87 10.49
C VAL A 369 9.25 25.40 9.20
N ARG A 370 8.67 26.33 8.43
CA ARG A 370 8.02 26.05 7.15
C ARG A 370 8.37 27.11 6.11
N GLY A 371 8.64 26.72 4.87
CA GLY A 371 8.83 27.67 3.76
C GLY A 371 9.97 28.70 3.95
N THR A 372 10.91 28.46 4.87
CA THR A 372 11.86 29.45 5.38
C THR A 372 13.31 29.00 5.16
N GLU A 373 14.20 29.93 4.82
CA GLU A 373 15.67 29.74 4.84
C GLU A 373 16.23 30.09 6.23
N VAL A 374 16.86 29.14 6.94
CA VAL A 374 17.52 29.37 8.23
C VAL A 374 18.99 29.02 8.14
N GLU A 375 19.87 30.01 8.28
CA GLU A 375 21.33 29.87 8.29
C GLU A 375 21.87 30.14 9.69
N LEU A 376 22.52 29.15 10.30
CA LEU A 376 23.14 29.28 11.63
C LEU A 376 24.64 29.00 11.54
N GLU A 377 25.46 30.04 11.66
CA GLU A 377 26.91 29.92 11.66
C GLU A 377 27.46 30.03 13.09
N THR A 378 28.20 29.02 13.58
CA THR A 378 28.87 29.09 14.89
C THR A 378 30.39 28.95 14.74
N GLN A 379 31.19 29.87 15.28
CA GLN A 379 32.65 29.77 15.29
C GLN A 379 33.15 29.24 16.65
N GLY A 380 32.86 27.99 17.01
CA GLY A 380 33.27 27.45 18.33
C GLY A 380 33.04 25.96 18.55
N THR A 381 33.21 25.48 19.79
CA THR A 381 32.95 24.07 20.19
C THR A 381 31.48 23.71 20.36
N SER A 382 30.57 24.68 20.17
CA SER A 382 29.13 24.56 20.42
C SER A 382 28.36 24.45 19.10
N GLY A 383 27.36 23.57 19.04
CA GLY A 383 26.56 23.32 17.82
C GLY A 383 25.58 24.45 17.47
N GLY A 384 24.95 24.34 16.29
CA GLY A 384 23.97 25.33 15.80
C GLY A 384 22.70 25.43 16.65
N ILE A 385 22.21 24.30 17.19
CA ILE A 385 21.04 24.23 18.07
C ILE A 385 21.42 23.54 19.39
N GLY A 386 21.06 24.11 20.55
CA GLY A 386 21.36 23.56 21.88
C GLY A 386 20.13 23.40 22.79
N GLY A 387 20.10 22.31 23.55
CA GLY A 387 19.04 21.98 24.53
C GLY A 387 19.61 21.58 25.90
N GLY A 388 19.00 22.05 26.99
CA GLY A 388 19.43 21.73 28.36
C GLY A 388 18.30 21.22 29.26
N ASP A 389 18.53 20.08 29.91
CA ASP A 389 17.75 19.65 31.07
C ASP A 389 18.20 20.47 32.29
N GLY A 390 17.24 21.09 32.98
CA GLY A 390 17.46 22.06 34.05
C GLY A 390 18.11 21.56 35.34
N LYS A 391 19.07 20.62 35.31
CA LYS A 391 19.89 20.25 36.47
C LYS A 391 21.36 20.07 36.07
N TYR A 392 22.22 20.87 36.72
CA TYR A 392 23.66 20.70 36.73
C TYR A 392 24.04 19.25 37.10
N SER A 393 24.41 18.43 36.11
CA SER A 393 25.17 17.20 36.34
C SER A 393 25.99 16.79 35.11
N SER A 394 27.20 16.32 35.39
CA SER A 394 28.25 15.86 34.47
C SER A 394 27.79 14.84 33.41
N PRO A 395 28.53 14.72 32.28
CA PRO A 395 28.10 13.94 31.12
C PRO A 395 28.00 12.46 31.49
N THR A 396 26.78 11.94 31.52
CA THR A 396 26.53 10.51 31.69
C THR A 396 26.18 9.93 30.32
N ARG A 397 27.08 9.08 29.83
CA ARG A 397 27.00 8.29 28.60
C ARG A 397 25.77 7.39 28.64
N LEU A 398 24.86 7.48 27.66
CA LEU A 398 24.08 6.37 27.08
C LEU A 398 23.11 6.82 25.96
N LEU A 399 23.05 5.98 24.91
CA LEU A 399 22.23 5.98 23.68
C LEU A 399 22.70 6.89 22.54
N GLU A 400 23.19 6.26 21.47
CA GLU A 400 23.58 6.88 20.19
C GLU A 400 22.32 7.47 19.51
N PRO A 401 22.35 8.75 19.07
CA PRO A 401 21.24 9.34 18.32
C PRO A 401 21.23 8.86 16.86
N SER A 402 20.04 8.73 16.28
CA SER A 402 19.85 8.42 14.85
C SER A 402 20.38 9.55 13.95
N PRO A 403 20.79 9.27 12.69
CA PRO A 403 21.54 10.23 11.85
C PRO A 403 20.75 11.46 11.34
N GLU A 404 19.53 11.71 11.82
CA GLU A 404 18.64 12.78 11.31
C GLU A 404 19.00 14.21 11.81
N ASP A 405 20.00 14.37 12.69
CA ASP A 405 20.22 15.64 13.40
C ASP A 405 21.44 16.49 12.93
N CYS A 406 22.04 16.25 11.77
CA CYS A 406 23.28 16.96 11.36
C CYS A 406 23.08 18.18 10.43
N ILE A 407 23.38 19.39 10.92
CA ILE A 407 23.58 20.63 10.13
C ILE A 407 25.08 20.72 9.74
N THR A 408 25.40 21.04 8.48
CA THR A 408 26.79 21.28 8.01
C THR A 408 26.96 22.71 7.51
N ASP A 409 27.95 23.45 8.04
CA ASP A 409 28.45 24.68 7.44
C ASP A 409 29.43 24.40 6.28
N GLY A 410 29.66 25.42 5.44
CA GLY A 410 30.52 25.36 4.26
C GLY A 410 32.04 25.24 4.52
N SER A 411 32.50 24.85 5.70
CA SER A 411 33.92 24.87 6.07
C SER A 411 34.55 23.52 6.46
N GLY A 412 33.77 22.44 6.59
CA GLY A 412 34.32 21.08 6.72
C GLY A 412 34.93 20.72 8.09
N GLN A 413 34.35 21.18 9.21
CA GLN A 413 34.60 20.61 10.54
C GLN A 413 33.31 20.04 11.16
N ILE A 414 33.36 18.79 11.63
CA ILE A 414 32.29 18.14 12.42
C ILE A 414 32.57 18.42 13.90
N ARG A 415 31.60 18.96 14.66
CA ARG A 415 31.62 18.93 16.14
C ARG A 415 30.24 18.60 16.72
N THR A 416 30.29 17.75 17.74
CA THR A 416 29.25 16.91 18.33
C THR A 416 28.00 17.65 18.84
N ILE A 417 26.82 17.06 18.59
CA ILE A 417 25.56 17.43 19.25
C ILE A 417 25.56 16.81 20.65
N SER A 418 25.45 17.62 21.70
CA SER A 418 25.31 17.15 23.08
C SER A 418 24.16 17.89 23.79
N GLY A 419 23.00 17.24 23.89
CA GLY A 419 21.81 17.75 24.60
C GLY A 419 20.54 17.08 24.08
N GLY A 420 19.59 16.74 24.96
CA GLY A 420 18.40 15.94 24.64
C GLY A 420 17.54 16.50 23.49
N ILE A 421 17.03 15.58 22.67
CA ILE A 421 16.24 15.86 21.45
C ILE A 421 14.83 16.37 21.84
N PRO A 422 14.34 17.50 21.28
CA PRO A 422 12.96 17.94 21.49
C PRO A 422 11.92 16.96 20.87
N GLU A 423 10.72 16.86 21.46
CA GLU A 423 9.71 15.83 21.15
C GLU A 423 9.17 15.83 19.70
N ARG A 424 9.36 16.91 18.92
CA ARG A 424 8.91 16.97 17.52
C ARG A 424 9.65 18.07 16.75
N ILE A 425 10.46 17.67 15.77
CA ILE A 425 11.08 18.56 14.78
C ILE A 425 10.36 18.36 13.45
N THR A 426 9.89 19.45 12.83
CA THR A 426 9.38 19.44 11.45
C THR A 426 10.12 20.54 10.69
N ILE A 427 11.08 20.17 9.86
CA ILE A 427 11.87 21.08 9.03
C ILE A 427 11.43 20.87 7.58
N GLY A 428 10.82 21.89 6.97
CA GLY A 428 10.63 21.95 5.51
C GLY A 428 11.82 22.65 4.87
N THR A 429 12.63 21.94 4.09
CA THR A 429 13.85 22.44 3.44
C THR A 429 13.58 22.87 1.99
N ASP A 430 13.85 24.13 1.65
CA ASP A 430 14.10 24.63 0.29
C ASP A 430 15.09 25.81 0.44
N PHE A 431 16.29 25.90 -0.16
CA PHE A 431 16.48 26.46 -1.51
C PHE A 431 17.84 26.20 -2.21
N TYR A 432 18.59 25.17 -1.84
CA TYR A 432 19.65 24.63 -2.71
C TYR A 432 19.45 23.15 -2.91
N PHE A 433 19.39 22.71 -4.16
CA PHE A 433 19.44 21.28 -4.44
C PHE A 433 20.90 20.85 -4.26
N PRO A 434 21.18 19.76 -3.53
CA PRO A 434 22.53 19.24 -3.43
C PRO A 434 22.90 18.47 -4.72
N VAL A 435 22.75 19.12 -5.88
CA VAL A 435 23.15 18.66 -7.22
C VAL A 435 24.08 19.69 -7.86
N TRP A 436 25.11 19.19 -8.54
CA TRP A 436 26.03 19.96 -9.37
C TRP A 436 26.13 19.33 -10.76
N LEU A 437 26.16 20.18 -11.79
CA LEU A 437 26.49 19.82 -13.16
C LEU A 437 27.73 20.64 -13.57
N GLY A 438 28.86 19.96 -13.72
CA GLY A 438 30.18 20.53 -13.92
C GLY A 438 30.59 21.41 -12.74
N SER A 439 30.93 22.67 -13.03
CA SER A 439 31.20 23.68 -12.01
C SER A 439 29.96 24.43 -11.50
N VAL A 440 28.76 24.13 -12.03
CA VAL A 440 27.52 24.85 -11.73
C VAL A 440 26.69 24.09 -10.68
N ARG A 441 26.31 24.79 -9.59
CA ARG A 441 25.36 24.27 -8.58
C ARG A 441 23.92 24.53 -9.01
N VAL A 442 23.04 23.55 -8.84
CA VAL A 442 21.62 23.70 -9.18
C VAL A 442 20.85 24.44 -8.07
N CYS A 443 20.09 25.46 -8.46
CA CYS A 443 19.25 26.28 -7.60
C CYS A 443 17.95 26.68 -8.33
N ARG A 444 17.00 27.30 -7.63
CA ARG A 444 15.70 27.67 -8.21
C ARG A 444 15.82 28.56 -9.46
N SER A 445 16.87 29.38 -9.56
CA SER A 445 17.07 30.30 -10.70
C SER A 445 17.66 29.65 -11.95
N ASN A 446 18.32 28.50 -11.84
CA ASN A 446 18.91 27.80 -12.99
C ASN A 446 18.36 26.38 -13.23
N MET A 447 17.47 25.87 -12.37
CA MET A 447 16.94 24.50 -12.50
C MET A 447 16.19 24.24 -13.81
N ALA A 448 15.67 25.26 -14.50
CA ALA A 448 15.01 25.09 -15.79
C ALA A 448 15.98 25.08 -16.99
N ASP A 449 17.19 25.59 -16.81
CA ASP A 449 18.21 25.75 -17.85
C ASP A 449 19.60 25.81 -17.22
N ILE A 450 20.18 24.62 -16.98
CA ILE A 450 21.47 24.44 -16.33
C ILE A 450 22.55 24.51 -17.43
N PRO A 451 23.51 25.45 -17.34
CA PRO A 451 24.54 25.63 -18.37
C PRO A 451 25.35 24.36 -18.65
N CYS A 452 25.34 23.91 -19.91
CA CYS A 452 26.12 22.78 -20.44
C CYS A 452 26.37 22.93 -21.95
N GLU A 453 27.24 22.11 -22.57
CA GLU A 453 27.43 22.14 -24.03
C GLU A 453 26.37 21.29 -24.74
N THR A 454 25.57 21.92 -25.60
CA THR A 454 24.46 21.25 -26.31
C THR A 454 24.43 21.62 -27.80
N GLU A 455 24.00 20.69 -28.66
CA GLU A 455 23.54 20.99 -30.04
C GLU A 455 22.01 20.98 -30.03
N ASN A 456 21.38 22.12 -29.73
CA ASN A 456 19.91 22.27 -29.55
C ASN A 456 19.33 21.46 -28.37
N GLY A 457 20.10 21.30 -27.30
CA GLY A 457 19.71 20.57 -26.07
C GLY A 457 19.67 21.44 -24.82
N ASN A 458 19.22 20.88 -23.69
CA ASN A 458 19.16 21.55 -22.39
C ASN A 458 19.34 20.53 -21.25
N ALA A 459 19.93 20.96 -20.12
CA ALA A 459 19.91 20.24 -18.85
C ALA A 459 18.97 20.95 -17.86
N ARG A 460 18.03 20.22 -17.26
CA ARG A 460 17.07 20.79 -16.30
C ARG A 460 16.90 19.86 -15.10
N TYR A 461 16.56 20.40 -13.96
CA TYR A 461 16.31 19.67 -12.73
C TYR A 461 14.88 19.88 -12.26
N ASP A 462 14.11 18.80 -12.12
CA ASP A 462 12.81 18.81 -11.45
C ASP A 462 13.01 18.46 -9.98
N PRO A 463 12.87 19.44 -9.06
CA PRO A 463 13.08 19.20 -7.65
C PRO A 463 11.98 18.38 -6.97
N ASN A 464 10.77 18.36 -7.53
CA ASN A 464 9.66 17.58 -6.98
C ASN A 464 9.87 16.09 -7.22
N GLN A 465 10.47 15.76 -8.37
CA GLN A 465 10.75 14.37 -8.76
C GLN A 465 12.20 13.95 -8.48
N ARG A 466 13.06 14.91 -8.11
CA ARG A 466 14.53 14.75 -7.95
C ARG A 466 15.20 14.22 -9.22
N ILE A 467 14.73 14.68 -10.38
CA ILE A 467 15.19 14.22 -11.69
C ILE A 467 16.02 15.31 -12.36
N LEU A 468 17.27 15.00 -12.66
CA LEU A 468 18.11 15.73 -13.61
C LEU A 468 17.84 15.19 -15.03
N ILE A 469 17.20 15.99 -15.87
CA ILE A 469 16.90 15.64 -17.25
C ILE A 469 18.01 16.20 -18.15
N LEU A 470 18.65 15.33 -18.92
CA LEU A 470 19.68 15.65 -19.90
C LEU A 470 19.13 15.42 -21.31
N GLU A 471 19.00 16.47 -22.12
CA GLU A 471 18.46 16.38 -23.46
C GLU A 471 19.50 16.88 -24.48
N ASN A 472 20.01 15.99 -25.35
CA ASN A 472 21.06 16.29 -26.33
C ASN A 472 22.32 16.97 -25.73
N VAL A 473 22.73 16.57 -24.51
CA VAL A 473 23.94 17.10 -23.88
C VAL A 473 25.16 16.44 -24.51
N ARG A 474 26.11 17.23 -25.03
CA ARG A 474 27.31 16.72 -25.71
C ARG A 474 28.52 16.63 -24.79
N SER A 475 28.66 17.59 -23.87
CA SER A 475 29.71 17.59 -22.87
C SER A 475 29.27 18.45 -21.67
N VAL A 476 29.88 18.21 -20.51
CA VAL A 476 29.69 19.01 -19.30
C VAL A 476 30.96 19.81 -19.05
N ASN A 477 30.86 21.14 -19.05
CA ASN A 477 32.02 22.02 -18.92
C ASN A 477 32.45 22.22 -17.46
N GLY A 478 33.71 21.90 -17.18
CA GLY A 478 34.32 22.00 -15.86
C GLY A 478 33.87 20.89 -14.91
N ALA A 479 34.45 20.85 -13.71
CA ALA A 479 34.15 19.82 -12.73
C ALA A 479 34.05 20.38 -11.31
N ARG A 480 33.24 19.73 -10.48
CA ARG A 480 33.21 20.00 -9.05
C ARG A 480 34.44 19.35 -8.43
N VAL A 481 35.32 20.14 -7.82
CA VAL A 481 36.51 19.64 -7.10
C VAL A 481 36.15 19.34 -5.64
N PHE A 482 36.32 18.09 -5.21
CA PHE A 482 36.06 17.64 -3.84
C PHE A 482 37.29 17.75 -2.95
N ASN A 483 38.47 17.52 -3.51
CA ASN A 483 39.73 17.59 -2.78
C ASN A 483 40.84 18.17 -3.66
N ARG A 484 41.26 19.41 -3.37
CA ARG A 484 42.31 20.12 -4.14
C ARG A 484 43.70 19.47 -4.03
N SER A 485 43.92 18.64 -3.00
CA SER A 485 45.20 17.97 -2.74
C SER A 485 45.34 16.63 -3.47
N SER A 486 44.25 15.89 -3.68
CA SER A 486 44.23 14.64 -4.46
C SER A 486 43.83 14.84 -5.93
N GLY A 487 43.14 15.94 -6.26
CA GLY A 487 42.62 16.20 -7.60
C GLY A 487 41.24 15.61 -7.89
N ASP A 488 40.58 15.03 -6.86
CA ASP A 488 39.27 14.38 -7.02
C ASP A 488 38.20 15.39 -7.47
N SER A 489 37.57 15.09 -8.59
CA SER A 489 36.58 15.93 -9.26
C SER A 489 35.48 15.12 -9.94
N ALA A 490 34.28 15.69 -10.10
CA ALA A 490 33.20 15.03 -10.82
C ALA A 490 32.42 15.96 -11.76
N LEU A 491 31.93 15.40 -12.86
CA LEU A 491 31.08 16.10 -13.83
C LEU A 491 29.64 16.22 -13.34
N ILE A 492 29.11 15.19 -12.68
CA ILE A 492 27.84 15.27 -11.99
C ILE A 492 28.07 14.87 -10.55
N SER A 493 27.55 15.66 -9.62
CA SER A 493 27.65 15.34 -8.21
C SER A 493 26.37 15.61 -7.46
N ALA A 494 26.01 14.71 -6.54
CA ALA A 494 25.02 15.01 -5.52
C ALA A 494 25.43 14.50 -4.14
N LYS A 495 24.88 15.12 -3.09
CA LYS A 495 25.19 14.79 -1.69
C LYS A 495 23.91 14.61 -0.87
N ASN A 496 23.84 13.55 -0.06
CA ASN A 496 22.73 13.24 0.86
C ASN A 496 21.33 13.28 0.21
N GLN A 497 21.22 12.88 -1.06
CA GLN A 497 19.94 12.69 -1.73
C GLN A 497 20.02 11.62 -2.82
N GLU A 498 18.86 11.04 -3.13
CA GLU A 498 18.66 10.31 -4.36
C GLU A 498 18.77 11.25 -5.56
N LEU A 499 19.46 10.80 -6.60
CA LEU A 499 19.56 11.52 -7.87
C LEU A 499 19.08 10.61 -8.99
N ARG A 500 18.03 11.03 -9.67
CA ARG A 500 17.57 10.37 -10.90
C ARG A 500 18.09 11.15 -12.08
N ILE A 501 18.76 10.50 -13.02
CA ILE A 501 19.23 11.10 -14.28
C ILE A 501 18.39 10.50 -15.39
N PHE A 502 17.65 11.35 -16.10
CA PHE A 502 16.81 10.96 -17.22
C PHE A 502 17.39 11.50 -18.53
N SER A 503 17.88 10.62 -19.40
CA SER A 503 18.47 11.01 -20.69
C SER A 503 17.44 11.00 -21.82
N GLN A 504 17.37 12.08 -22.60
CA GLN A 504 16.55 12.18 -23.82
C GLN A 504 17.46 12.38 -25.04
N ASN A 505 17.23 11.62 -26.11
CA ASN A 505 17.91 11.78 -27.41
C ASN A 505 19.45 11.61 -27.38
N SER A 506 19.98 10.64 -26.61
CA SER A 506 21.42 10.39 -26.45
C SER A 506 22.21 11.55 -25.84
N SER A 507 22.60 11.42 -24.56
CA SER A 507 23.41 12.41 -23.85
C SER A 507 24.78 11.86 -23.42
N PHE A 508 25.77 12.74 -23.34
CA PHE A 508 27.16 12.45 -23.04
C PHE A 508 27.63 13.25 -21.81
N VAL A 509 28.14 12.54 -20.81
CA VAL A 509 28.76 13.08 -19.60
C VAL A 509 30.21 12.61 -19.59
N THR A 510 31.05 13.25 -20.39
CA THR A 510 32.40 12.77 -20.67
C THR A 510 33.42 13.90 -20.55
N ASP A 511 34.47 13.67 -19.79
CA ASP A 511 35.67 14.51 -19.73
C ASP A 511 36.84 13.65 -19.21
N ASP A 512 37.81 13.37 -20.09
CA ASP A 512 38.95 12.51 -19.78
C ASP A 512 39.95 13.15 -18.80
N THR A 513 39.75 14.41 -18.42
CA THR A 513 40.56 15.13 -17.42
C THR A 513 40.00 15.04 -16.01
N VAL A 514 38.74 14.65 -15.85
CA VAL A 514 38.03 14.61 -14.57
C VAL A 514 38.12 13.22 -13.95
N SER A 515 38.33 13.13 -12.63
CA SER A 515 38.53 11.82 -11.99
C SER A 515 37.28 10.94 -12.07
N THR A 516 36.09 11.51 -11.91
CA THR A 516 34.83 10.76 -11.85
C THR A 516 33.77 11.34 -12.79
N GLY A 517 33.07 10.50 -13.56
CA GLY A 517 31.92 10.96 -14.35
C GLY A 517 30.77 11.42 -13.42
N ILE A 518 30.19 10.48 -12.68
CA ILE A 518 29.11 10.74 -11.72
C ILE A 518 29.55 10.34 -10.30
N ARG A 519 29.42 11.26 -9.34
CA ARG A 519 29.76 11.02 -7.92
C ARG A 519 28.61 11.32 -6.96
N LEU A 520 28.22 10.33 -6.16
CA LEU A 520 27.26 10.50 -5.07
C LEU A 520 27.92 10.30 -3.70
N ASP A 521 27.87 11.33 -2.86
CA ASP A 521 28.41 11.28 -1.48
C ASP A 521 27.25 11.16 -0.47
N GLY A 522 27.21 10.10 0.33
CA GLY A 522 26.13 9.78 1.26
C GLY A 522 25.63 8.34 1.11
N ARG A 523 25.70 7.57 2.20
CA ARG A 523 25.33 6.14 2.29
C ARG A 523 23.89 5.81 1.94
N TRP A 524 22.99 6.80 1.97
CA TRP A 524 21.56 6.64 1.67
C TRP A 524 21.19 7.11 0.26
N ASN A 525 22.16 7.53 -0.54
CA ASN A 525 21.87 8.02 -1.88
C ASN A 525 21.60 6.84 -2.82
N VAL A 526 20.65 7.01 -3.72
CA VAL A 526 20.46 6.09 -4.85
C VAL A 526 20.62 6.87 -6.14
N LEU A 527 21.56 6.46 -6.99
CA LEU A 527 21.61 6.91 -8.38
C LEU A 527 20.55 6.13 -9.17
N SER A 528 19.69 6.78 -9.95
CA SER A 528 18.85 6.08 -10.92
C SER A 528 19.16 6.60 -12.32
N LEU A 529 19.54 5.71 -13.24
CA LEU A 529 19.81 6.04 -14.63
C LEU A 529 18.63 5.55 -15.49
N GLU A 530 17.94 6.49 -16.14
CA GLU A 530 16.70 6.31 -16.89
C GLU A 530 16.74 7.05 -18.25
N GLY A 531 15.83 6.72 -19.18
CA GLY A 531 15.70 7.38 -20.49
C GLY A 531 16.20 6.57 -21.70
N ASP A 532 16.67 7.25 -22.75
CA ASP A 532 17.06 6.63 -24.03
C ASP A 532 18.47 6.02 -23.99
N LYS A 533 19.50 6.86 -24.21
CA LYS A 533 20.91 6.49 -24.20
C LYS A 533 21.74 7.49 -23.39
N LEU A 534 22.62 7.00 -22.51
CA LEU A 534 23.50 7.81 -21.69
C LEU A 534 24.93 7.26 -21.78
N THR A 535 25.89 8.09 -22.17
CA THR A 535 27.31 7.74 -22.15
C THR A 535 28.00 8.53 -21.06
N VAL A 536 28.72 7.86 -20.16
CA VAL A 536 29.45 8.50 -19.05
C VAL A 536 30.90 8.05 -19.09
N SER A 537 31.83 9.02 -19.07
CA SER A 537 33.25 8.75 -18.90
C SER A 537 33.88 9.60 -17.80
N GLY A 538 34.77 8.97 -17.04
CA GLY A 538 35.68 9.63 -16.10
C GLY A 538 37.02 8.94 -16.15
N LYS A 539 38.11 9.66 -15.85
CA LYS A 539 39.47 9.12 -15.91
C LYS A 539 39.65 7.91 -14.97
N ASP A 540 39.20 8.03 -13.74
CA ASP A 540 39.38 7.00 -12.70
C ASP A 540 38.13 6.14 -12.53
N PHE A 541 36.94 6.75 -12.45
CA PHE A 541 35.65 6.08 -12.30
C PHE A 541 34.59 6.66 -13.23
N ALA A 542 33.83 5.82 -13.94
CA ALA A 542 32.64 6.30 -14.62
C ALA A 542 31.56 6.73 -13.60
N VAL A 543 31.34 5.89 -12.57
CA VAL A 543 30.41 6.15 -11.46
C VAL A 543 31.05 5.75 -10.13
N TRP A 544 31.03 6.67 -9.17
CA TRP A 544 31.34 6.40 -7.76
C TRP A 544 30.13 6.76 -6.90
N SER A 545 29.68 5.83 -6.06
CA SER A 545 28.56 6.08 -5.15
C SER A 545 28.88 5.52 -3.77
N GLU A 546 28.73 6.35 -2.73
CA GLU A 546 28.72 5.84 -1.36
C GLU A 546 27.44 5.03 -1.05
N GLY A 547 26.37 5.27 -1.81
CA GLY A 547 25.05 4.61 -1.74
C GLY A 547 24.77 3.67 -2.92
N GLY A 548 23.52 3.23 -3.11
CA GLY A 548 23.13 2.34 -4.21
C GLY A 548 23.12 2.97 -5.61
N VAL A 549 23.13 2.13 -6.65
CA VAL A 549 22.98 2.53 -8.05
C VAL A 549 21.92 1.67 -8.71
N SER A 550 21.01 2.29 -9.45
CA SER A 550 19.98 1.61 -10.21
C SER A 550 19.98 2.05 -11.67
N VAL A 551 19.73 1.10 -12.58
CA VAL A 551 19.62 1.36 -14.02
C VAL A 551 18.33 0.72 -14.50
N SER A 552 17.46 1.50 -15.15
CA SER A 552 16.17 0.99 -15.63
C SER A 552 15.86 1.47 -17.06
N GLY A 553 15.56 0.52 -17.96
CA GLY A 553 15.00 0.82 -19.28
C GLY A 553 15.85 1.68 -20.24
N THR A 554 17.15 1.85 -19.97
CA THR A 554 18.05 2.78 -20.67
C THR A 554 19.26 2.04 -21.27
N GLU A 555 19.81 2.54 -22.38
CA GLU A 555 21.13 2.15 -22.87
C GLU A 555 22.21 3.00 -22.19
N VAL A 556 22.97 2.41 -21.26
CA VAL A 556 24.03 3.11 -20.53
C VAL A 556 25.40 2.56 -20.92
N ASP A 557 26.24 3.42 -21.49
CA ASP A 557 27.63 3.13 -21.84
C ASP A 557 28.57 3.82 -20.83
N LEU A 558 29.30 3.03 -20.03
CA LEU A 558 30.24 3.52 -19.03
C LEU A 558 31.70 3.20 -19.43
N SER A 559 32.58 4.19 -19.33
CA SER A 559 34.01 4.02 -19.59
C SER A 559 34.89 4.84 -18.64
N GLY A 560 36.13 4.40 -18.46
CA GLY A 560 37.08 4.94 -17.48
C GLY A 560 38.04 3.85 -17.01
N THR A 561 38.97 4.17 -16.11
CA THR A 561 39.85 3.14 -15.51
C THR A 561 39.04 2.08 -14.76
N ASN A 562 38.00 2.52 -14.03
CA ASN A 562 36.98 1.70 -13.39
C ASN A 562 35.58 2.14 -13.84
N GLY A 563 34.63 1.21 -13.84
CA GLY A 563 33.25 1.45 -14.24
C GLY A 563 32.41 1.98 -13.09
N ILE A 564 31.73 1.07 -12.38
CA ILE A 564 30.88 1.39 -11.23
C ILE A 564 31.58 0.97 -9.95
N HIS A 565 31.74 1.90 -9.01
CA HIS A 565 32.17 1.66 -7.64
C HIS A 565 31.07 2.03 -6.65
N ILE A 566 30.68 1.09 -5.78
CA ILE A 566 29.70 1.29 -4.71
C ILE A 566 30.32 0.95 -3.36
N GLU A 567 30.34 1.90 -2.42
CA GLU A 567 30.87 1.64 -1.07
C GLU A 567 29.86 0.89 -0.19
N GLU A 568 28.65 1.42 -0.05
CA GLU A 568 27.55 0.84 0.73
C GLU A 568 26.22 0.93 -0.03
N GLY A 569 25.70 -0.18 -0.55
CA GLY A 569 24.42 -0.18 -1.25
C GLY A 569 24.34 -1.25 -2.34
N GLU A 570 23.19 -1.33 -3.00
CA GLU A 570 22.97 -2.31 -4.06
C GLU A 570 23.17 -1.70 -5.45
N LEU A 571 23.73 -2.48 -6.37
CA LEU A 571 23.59 -2.25 -7.80
C LEU A 571 22.34 -3.00 -8.29
N SER A 572 21.33 -2.30 -8.77
CA SER A 572 20.11 -2.89 -9.33
C SER A 572 19.96 -2.54 -10.82
N VAL A 573 19.86 -3.53 -11.69
CA VAL A 573 19.63 -3.29 -13.13
C VAL A 573 18.34 -3.97 -13.54
N SER A 574 17.41 -3.22 -14.15
CA SER A 574 16.10 -3.73 -14.56
C SER A 574 15.75 -3.36 -16.01
N ARG A 575 15.53 -4.36 -16.89
CA ARG A 575 15.03 -4.17 -18.27
C ARG A 575 15.84 -3.18 -19.14
N GLY A 576 17.12 -2.96 -18.84
CA GLY A 576 18.00 -2.00 -19.53
C GLY A 576 19.23 -2.64 -20.17
N ASN A 577 19.95 -1.88 -21.00
CA ASN A 577 21.22 -2.29 -21.61
C ASN A 577 22.38 -1.55 -20.91
N LEU A 578 23.12 -2.22 -20.04
CA LEU A 578 24.27 -1.62 -19.35
C LEU A 578 25.57 -2.19 -19.91
N THR A 579 26.37 -1.35 -20.56
CA THR A 579 27.68 -1.74 -21.09
C THR A 579 28.77 -0.96 -20.39
N ILE A 580 29.70 -1.67 -19.76
CA ILE A 580 30.84 -1.13 -19.04
C ILE A 580 32.10 -1.69 -19.68
N ARG A 581 32.96 -0.79 -20.18
CA ARG A 581 34.24 -1.16 -20.80
C ARG A 581 35.36 -0.42 -20.09
N CYS A 582 36.07 -1.12 -19.22
CA CYS A 582 37.12 -0.55 -18.37
C CYS A 582 38.36 -1.45 -18.38
N PRO A 583 39.57 -0.90 -18.18
CA PRO A 583 40.78 -1.72 -18.06
C PRO A 583 40.90 -2.39 -16.69
N GLU A 584 40.44 -1.80 -15.58
CA GLU A 584 40.62 -2.40 -14.25
C GLU A 584 39.37 -3.08 -13.71
N ASN A 585 38.43 -2.39 -13.09
CA ASN A 585 37.24 -3.03 -12.53
C ASN A 585 35.99 -2.52 -13.22
N ALA A 586 35.18 -3.41 -13.79
CA ALA A 586 33.92 -3.01 -14.42
C ALA A 586 32.86 -2.71 -13.35
N ILE A 587 32.60 -3.65 -12.44
CA ILE A 587 31.71 -3.45 -11.29
C ILE A 587 32.41 -3.86 -10.00
N PHE A 588 32.44 -2.94 -9.04
CA PHE A 588 33.01 -3.16 -7.72
C PHE A 588 32.06 -2.68 -6.63
N VAL A 589 31.62 -3.58 -5.75
CA VAL A 589 30.73 -3.29 -4.62
C VAL A 589 31.39 -3.72 -3.31
N ASP A 590 31.61 -2.79 -2.40
CA ASP A 590 32.24 -3.07 -1.11
C ASP A 590 31.27 -3.74 -0.15
N THR A 591 30.17 -3.08 0.19
CA THR A 591 29.11 -3.63 1.04
C THR A 591 27.78 -3.50 0.34
N GLY A 592 27.05 -4.60 0.16
CA GLY A 592 25.77 -4.63 -0.56
C GLY A 592 25.81 -5.52 -1.80
N SER A 593 24.67 -5.67 -2.47
CA SER A 593 24.45 -6.74 -3.46
C SER A 593 24.42 -6.21 -4.90
N VAL A 594 24.69 -7.09 -5.86
CA VAL A 594 24.45 -6.84 -7.29
C VAL A 594 23.24 -7.67 -7.71
N ASN A 595 22.15 -7.00 -8.07
CA ASN A 595 20.89 -7.60 -8.49
C ASN A 595 20.59 -7.18 -9.93
N ILE A 596 20.70 -8.11 -10.87
CA ILE A 596 20.48 -7.83 -12.29
C ILE A 596 19.28 -8.65 -12.76
N GLN A 597 18.24 -7.96 -13.20
CA GLN A 597 16.95 -8.55 -13.55
C GLN A 597 16.49 -8.10 -14.94
N ASP A 598 16.45 -9.01 -15.91
CA ASP A 598 16.05 -8.78 -17.30
C ASP A 598 16.88 -7.68 -18.04
N GLY A 599 17.24 -7.92 -19.30
CA GLY A 599 18.03 -6.97 -20.11
C GLY A 599 19.42 -7.49 -20.50
N PHE A 600 20.28 -6.62 -21.02
CA PHE A 600 21.62 -6.98 -21.50
C PHE A 600 22.70 -6.23 -20.71
N VAL A 601 23.48 -6.93 -19.88
CA VAL A 601 24.59 -6.32 -19.12
C VAL A 601 25.92 -6.87 -19.60
N THR A 602 26.85 -6.00 -19.95
CA THR A 602 28.24 -6.34 -20.26
C THR A 602 29.18 -5.61 -19.32
N ALA A 603 29.88 -6.33 -18.45
CA ALA A 603 30.91 -5.84 -17.55
C ALA A 603 32.28 -6.34 -18.02
N ASP A 604 32.91 -5.59 -18.91
CA ASP A 604 34.18 -5.97 -19.53
C ASP A 604 35.36 -5.22 -18.89
N ALA A 605 36.16 -5.95 -18.11
CA ALA A 605 37.38 -5.52 -17.47
C ALA A 605 38.66 -6.13 -18.12
N SER A 606 38.57 -6.63 -19.35
CA SER A 606 39.59 -7.51 -19.95
C SER A 606 40.91 -6.82 -20.34
N ALA A 607 40.97 -5.49 -20.38
CA ALA A 607 42.14 -4.76 -20.89
C ALA A 607 43.28 -4.56 -19.88
N GLY A 608 43.07 -4.81 -18.58
CA GLY A 608 44.09 -4.65 -17.53
C GLY A 608 44.70 -5.96 -17.03
N GLY A 609 45.67 -5.85 -16.12
CA GLY A 609 46.43 -7.01 -15.59
C GLY A 609 45.82 -7.68 -14.34
N SER A 610 44.97 -6.97 -13.59
CA SER A 610 44.49 -7.41 -12.25
C SER A 610 42.98 -7.23 -12.03
N GLY A 611 42.25 -6.83 -13.08
CA GLY A 611 40.85 -6.48 -13.07
C GLY A 611 39.82 -7.59 -12.82
N CYS A 612 38.62 -7.19 -12.45
CA CYS A 612 37.46 -8.06 -12.25
C CYS A 612 36.26 -7.58 -13.08
N GLY A 613 35.50 -8.52 -13.65
CA GLY A 613 34.22 -8.19 -14.28
C GLY A 613 33.24 -7.67 -13.23
N ILE A 614 32.87 -8.53 -12.28
CA ILE A 614 32.04 -8.16 -11.11
C ILE A 614 32.73 -8.65 -9.84
N TYR A 615 32.98 -7.74 -8.91
CA TYR A 615 33.54 -8.03 -7.59
C TYR A 615 32.66 -7.47 -6.47
N VAL A 616 32.23 -8.33 -5.56
CA VAL A 616 31.40 -7.98 -4.40
C VAL A 616 32.09 -8.46 -3.13
N ARG A 617 32.48 -7.56 -2.22
CA ARG A 617 33.32 -7.89 -1.05
C ARG A 617 32.51 -8.38 0.17
N ASP A 618 31.34 -7.81 0.42
CA ASP A 618 30.43 -8.18 1.52
C ASP A 618 28.97 -8.08 1.03
N GLY A 619 28.56 -9.03 0.17
CA GLY A 619 27.27 -8.97 -0.51
C GLY A 619 26.95 -10.19 -1.35
N ASN A 620 25.80 -10.17 -2.03
CA ASN A 620 25.34 -11.25 -2.89
C ASN A 620 25.30 -10.80 -4.35
N VAL A 621 25.33 -11.76 -5.28
CA VAL A 621 25.14 -11.51 -6.71
C VAL A 621 23.93 -12.32 -7.19
N ALA A 622 22.99 -11.67 -7.86
CA ALA A 622 21.82 -12.31 -8.45
C ALA A 622 21.69 -11.90 -9.92
N PHE A 623 21.55 -12.92 -10.78
CA PHE A 623 21.24 -12.79 -12.20
C PHE A 623 19.89 -13.45 -12.46
N VAL A 624 18.87 -12.67 -12.84
CA VAL A 624 17.49 -13.15 -13.00
C VAL A 624 16.95 -12.72 -14.37
N GLY A 625 16.68 -13.65 -15.29
CA GLY A 625 16.28 -13.27 -16.66
C GLY A 625 17.41 -12.62 -17.47
N GLY A 626 17.20 -12.33 -18.76
CA GLY A 626 18.15 -11.54 -19.56
C GLY A 626 19.48 -12.22 -19.95
N THR A 627 20.44 -11.42 -20.43
CA THR A 627 21.78 -11.86 -20.86
C THR A 627 22.87 -11.04 -20.18
N PHE A 628 23.83 -11.72 -19.54
CA PHE A 628 24.88 -11.10 -18.75
C PHE A 628 26.25 -11.59 -19.16
N THR A 629 27.17 -10.67 -19.34
CA THR A 629 28.54 -10.94 -19.72
C THR A 629 29.47 -10.27 -18.72
N ALA A 630 30.38 -11.03 -18.09
CA ALA A 630 31.37 -10.47 -17.19
C ALA A 630 32.77 -11.04 -17.46
N TYR A 631 33.70 -10.18 -17.83
CA TYR A 631 35.06 -10.55 -18.19
C TYR A 631 36.05 -9.83 -17.29
N GLY A 632 36.98 -10.56 -16.69
CA GLY A 632 38.07 -9.98 -15.92
C GLY A 632 39.32 -10.85 -15.96
N PRO A 633 40.52 -10.26 -16.06
CA PRO A 633 41.78 -11.00 -16.02
C PRO A 633 42.00 -11.74 -14.69
N ARG A 634 41.32 -11.34 -13.60
CA ARG A 634 41.36 -12.03 -12.31
C ARG A 634 40.12 -12.88 -12.08
N TYR A 635 38.93 -12.27 -12.12
CA TYR A 635 37.64 -12.93 -11.87
C TYR A 635 36.60 -12.48 -12.88
N GLY A 636 35.76 -13.42 -13.35
CA GLY A 636 34.52 -13.07 -14.07
C GLY A 636 33.52 -12.47 -13.09
N VAL A 637 33.07 -13.28 -12.12
CA VAL A 637 32.25 -12.86 -10.96
C VAL A 637 32.87 -13.40 -9.67
N PHE A 638 32.99 -12.54 -8.66
CA PHE A 638 33.51 -12.90 -7.34
C PHE A 638 32.65 -12.29 -6.22
N ALA A 639 31.91 -13.13 -5.49
CA ALA A 639 31.15 -12.74 -4.31
C ALA A 639 31.82 -13.27 -3.03
N ALA A 640 32.40 -12.36 -2.25
CA ALA A 640 33.13 -12.66 -1.02
C ALA A 640 32.28 -12.44 0.24
N SER A 641 32.76 -12.94 1.38
CA SER A 641 32.27 -12.53 2.70
C SER A 641 33.43 -12.39 3.69
N LYS A 642 33.46 -11.32 4.48
CA LYS A 642 34.44 -11.19 5.58
C LYS A 642 34.21 -12.25 6.68
N PRO A 643 35.26 -12.96 7.15
CA PRO A 643 35.15 -13.93 8.24
C PRO A 643 34.70 -13.33 9.59
N ASP A 644 34.96 -12.04 9.82
CA ASP A 644 34.93 -11.44 11.16
C ASP A 644 33.57 -10.85 11.57
N LYS A 645 32.56 -10.82 10.68
CA LYS A 645 31.25 -10.17 10.94
C LYS A 645 30.09 -11.14 11.20
N GLY A 646 30.34 -12.44 11.44
CA GLY A 646 29.36 -13.38 12.01
C GLY A 646 28.01 -13.55 11.26
N GLY A 647 27.89 -13.06 10.02
CA GLY A 647 26.65 -13.15 9.23
C GLY A 647 26.71 -14.27 8.19
N SER A 648 25.80 -15.24 8.29
CA SER A 648 25.69 -16.42 7.41
C SER A 648 25.20 -16.14 5.97
N ASN A 649 24.98 -14.88 5.58
CA ASN A 649 24.13 -14.55 4.42
C ASN A 649 24.83 -13.78 3.27
N TYR A 650 26.15 -13.61 3.30
CA TYR A 650 26.91 -12.87 2.26
C TYR A 650 27.86 -13.77 1.48
N GLY A 651 28.10 -13.47 0.21
CA GLY A 651 28.89 -14.33 -0.67
C GLY A 651 28.06 -15.42 -1.35
N ASN A 652 26.76 -15.21 -1.52
CA ASN A 652 25.89 -16.07 -2.31
C ASN A 652 25.83 -15.57 -3.76
N VAL A 653 25.84 -16.49 -4.71
CA VAL A 653 25.53 -16.19 -6.11
C VAL A 653 24.31 -16.99 -6.56
N ARG A 654 23.31 -16.31 -7.15
CA ARG A 654 22.10 -16.91 -7.71
C ARG A 654 22.00 -16.60 -9.20
N ILE A 655 21.75 -17.63 -10.01
CA ILE A 655 21.45 -17.49 -11.43
C ILE A 655 20.11 -18.17 -11.69
N GLN A 656 19.13 -17.40 -12.18
CA GLN A 656 17.78 -17.88 -12.44
C GLN A 656 17.22 -17.39 -13.78
N GLY A 657 16.85 -18.32 -14.64
CA GLY A 657 16.31 -18.07 -15.97
C GLY A 657 17.11 -17.08 -16.83
N ALA A 658 18.43 -17.02 -16.67
CA ALA A 658 19.32 -16.04 -17.28
C ALA A 658 20.40 -16.71 -18.15
N ARG A 659 20.87 -16.01 -19.19
CA ARG A 659 22.02 -16.42 -20.00
C ARG A 659 23.27 -15.68 -19.55
N VAL A 660 24.27 -16.38 -19.01
CA VAL A 660 25.42 -15.79 -18.34
C VAL A 660 26.73 -16.29 -18.97
N PHE A 661 27.57 -15.36 -19.43
CA PHE A 661 28.89 -15.61 -20.02
C PHE A 661 29.98 -15.01 -19.12
N LEU A 662 30.76 -15.84 -18.45
CA LEU A 662 31.73 -15.45 -17.43
C LEU A 662 33.14 -15.89 -17.81
N LYS A 663 34.09 -14.95 -17.86
CA LYS A 663 35.50 -15.26 -18.11
C LYS A 663 36.38 -14.61 -17.06
N GLY A 664 36.96 -15.43 -16.20
CA GLY A 664 37.99 -15.03 -15.24
C GLY A 664 39.33 -15.66 -15.55
N GLY A 665 40.44 -14.99 -15.19
CA GLY A 665 41.74 -15.66 -15.22
C GLY A 665 41.87 -16.73 -14.15
N TYR A 666 41.48 -16.46 -12.90
CA TYR A 666 41.45 -17.47 -11.83
C TYR A 666 40.11 -18.20 -11.77
N TYR A 667 39.03 -17.48 -11.51
CA TYR A 667 37.69 -18.05 -11.36
C TYR A 667 36.71 -17.41 -12.34
N GLY A 668 35.96 -18.24 -13.06
CA GLY A 668 34.82 -17.76 -13.86
C GLY A 668 33.72 -17.22 -12.96
N LEU A 669 33.27 -18.06 -12.03
CA LEU A 669 32.28 -17.76 -11.01
C LEU A 669 32.76 -18.22 -9.63
N PHE A 670 32.72 -17.34 -8.64
CA PHE A 670 33.03 -17.67 -7.25
C PHE A 670 31.98 -17.09 -6.30
N GLY A 671 31.41 -17.95 -5.45
CA GLY A 671 30.54 -17.55 -4.34
C GLY A 671 31.04 -18.15 -3.03
N ASN A 672 31.37 -17.32 -2.03
CA ASN A 672 31.98 -17.79 -0.79
C ASN A 672 31.09 -18.73 0.04
N GLN A 673 29.77 -18.48 0.09
CA GLN A 673 28.80 -19.29 0.86
C GLN A 673 28.08 -20.27 -0.05
N SER A 674 27.36 -19.77 -1.06
CA SER A 674 26.63 -20.63 -1.97
C SER A 674 26.63 -20.15 -3.41
N VAL A 675 26.49 -21.10 -4.33
CA VAL A 675 26.19 -20.86 -5.74
C VAL A 675 24.92 -21.65 -6.06
N GLN A 676 23.88 -20.98 -6.54
CA GLN A 676 22.59 -21.57 -6.87
C GLN A 676 22.25 -21.27 -8.34
N ILE A 677 22.00 -22.31 -9.13
CA ILE A 677 21.73 -22.22 -10.57
C ILE A 677 20.50 -23.07 -10.90
N TYR A 678 19.45 -22.45 -11.45
CA TYR A 678 18.19 -23.11 -11.81
C TYR A 678 17.43 -22.33 -12.88
N SER A 679 16.58 -22.97 -13.65
CA SER A 679 15.69 -22.28 -14.60
C SER A 679 14.55 -21.56 -13.85
N SER A 680 13.88 -20.61 -14.53
CA SER A 680 12.61 -20.04 -14.04
C SER A 680 11.43 -20.66 -14.79
N ASP A 681 10.21 -20.48 -14.30
CA ASP A 681 8.99 -20.94 -14.98
C ASP A 681 8.83 -20.34 -16.40
N THR A 682 9.52 -19.24 -16.70
CA THR A 682 9.35 -18.46 -17.94
C THR A 682 10.62 -18.34 -18.78
N SER A 683 11.77 -18.78 -18.29
CA SER A 683 13.06 -18.64 -19.01
C SER A 683 14.11 -19.64 -18.54
N GLU A 684 14.86 -20.17 -19.49
CA GLU A 684 15.97 -21.12 -19.27
C GLU A 684 17.22 -20.42 -18.72
N THR A 685 17.98 -21.15 -17.90
CA THR A 685 19.31 -20.71 -17.45
C THR A 685 20.40 -21.33 -18.31
N VAL A 686 21.24 -20.49 -18.91
CA VAL A 686 22.46 -20.94 -19.61
C VAL A 686 23.65 -20.29 -18.92
N VAL A 687 24.62 -21.08 -18.45
CA VAL A 687 25.85 -20.56 -17.85
C VAL A 687 27.06 -21.09 -18.60
N GLU A 688 27.82 -20.18 -19.16
CA GLU A 688 29.12 -20.41 -19.77
C GLU A 688 30.21 -19.76 -18.91
N ALA A 689 30.97 -20.57 -18.17
CA ALA A 689 31.99 -20.06 -17.26
C ALA A 689 33.39 -20.59 -17.59
N TYR A 690 34.39 -19.70 -17.53
CA TYR A 690 35.79 -19.97 -17.81
C TYR A 690 36.68 -19.44 -16.67
N GLY A 691 37.57 -20.28 -16.14
CA GLY A 691 38.58 -19.91 -15.13
C GLY A 691 39.71 -20.93 -15.04
N VAL A 692 40.96 -20.49 -14.89
CA VAL A 692 42.13 -21.39 -14.86
C VAL A 692 42.20 -22.22 -13.57
N GLN A 693 41.73 -21.67 -12.44
CA GLN A 693 41.65 -22.41 -11.17
C GLN A 693 40.33 -23.18 -11.06
N SER A 694 39.21 -22.56 -11.40
CA SER A 694 37.91 -23.23 -11.51
C SER A 694 36.93 -22.40 -12.33
N ALA A 695 36.08 -23.06 -13.10
CA ALA A 695 34.98 -22.40 -13.81
C ALA A 695 33.90 -21.90 -12.83
N ILE A 696 33.49 -22.74 -11.86
CA ILE A 696 32.49 -22.44 -10.82
C ILE A 696 32.96 -22.99 -9.48
N HIS A 697 33.08 -22.13 -8.47
CA HIS A 697 33.62 -22.49 -7.15
C HIS A 697 32.81 -21.92 -5.98
N THR A 698 32.70 -22.68 -4.89
CA THR A 698 32.14 -22.25 -3.60
C THR A 698 32.85 -22.95 -2.44
N TYR A 699 32.84 -22.38 -1.23
CA TYR A 699 33.38 -23.07 -0.05
C TYR A 699 32.34 -23.81 0.78
N GLN A 700 31.03 -23.66 0.52
CA GLN A 700 30.01 -24.40 1.26
C GLN A 700 29.04 -25.15 0.37
N THR A 701 28.12 -24.47 -0.32
CA THR A 701 27.01 -25.16 -1.01
C THR A 701 26.93 -24.80 -2.49
N LEU A 702 27.05 -25.80 -3.36
CA LEU A 702 26.67 -25.70 -4.76
C LEU A 702 25.30 -26.37 -4.95
N PHE A 703 24.33 -25.61 -5.46
CA PHE A 703 23.03 -26.12 -5.87
C PHE A 703 22.85 -25.87 -7.36
N VAL A 704 22.73 -26.94 -8.13
CA VAL A 704 22.34 -26.91 -9.55
C VAL A 704 21.10 -27.78 -9.65
N SER A 705 20.02 -27.23 -10.21
CA SER A 705 18.75 -27.95 -10.33
C SER A 705 18.86 -29.16 -11.27
N GLU A 706 18.07 -30.20 -11.00
CA GLU A 706 18.16 -31.51 -11.67
C GLU A 706 17.80 -31.45 -13.17
N ASP A 707 17.06 -30.42 -13.59
CA ASP A 707 16.69 -30.13 -14.98
C ASP A 707 17.83 -29.52 -15.81
N LEU A 708 18.96 -29.13 -15.20
CA LEU A 708 20.09 -28.53 -15.89
C LEU A 708 21.19 -29.56 -16.19
N ASN A 709 21.47 -29.81 -17.47
CA ASN A 709 22.60 -30.64 -17.87
C ASN A 709 23.94 -29.90 -17.68
N ILE A 710 24.92 -30.53 -17.03
CA ILE A 710 26.27 -29.96 -16.82
C ILE A 710 27.25 -30.64 -17.78
N ALA A 711 27.58 -29.98 -18.88
CA ALA A 711 28.67 -30.39 -19.75
C ALA A 711 30.02 -29.96 -19.14
N LEU A 712 30.74 -30.94 -18.57
CA LEU A 712 32.07 -30.77 -18.00
C LEU A 712 33.16 -30.76 -19.10
N PRO A 713 34.24 -29.99 -18.93
CA PRO A 713 35.41 -30.10 -19.80
C PRO A 713 36.06 -31.48 -19.65
N VAL A 714 36.76 -31.95 -20.69
CA VAL A 714 37.47 -33.25 -20.67
C VAL A 714 38.43 -33.30 -19.47
N GLY A 715 38.13 -34.14 -18.48
CA GLY A 715 38.92 -34.30 -17.25
C GLY A 715 38.34 -33.64 -15.99
N GLY A 716 37.31 -32.79 -16.11
CA GLY A 716 36.64 -32.16 -14.98
C GLY A 716 35.78 -33.14 -14.19
N THR A 717 35.75 -32.99 -12.86
CA THR A 717 34.83 -33.72 -11.98
C THR A 717 33.95 -32.76 -11.20
N LEU A 718 32.70 -33.16 -10.98
CA LEU A 718 31.78 -32.47 -10.08
C LEU A 718 32.15 -32.87 -8.64
N GLY A 719 32.67 -31.91 -7.85
CA GLY A 719 32.95 -32.08 -6.43
C GLY A 719 31.90 -31.41 -5.56
N GLU A 720 31.89 -31.75 -4.27
CA GLU A 720 30.97 -31.21 -3.25
C GLU A 720 30.99 -29.67 -3.14
N TYR A 721 32.12 -29.04 -3.50
CA TYR A 721 32.38 -27.60 -3.36
C TYR A 721 32.57 -26.88 -4.71
N GLY A 722 32.32 -27.53 -5.84
CA GLY A 722 32.49 -26.92 -7.16
C GLY A 722 32.93 -27.89 -8.24
N ILE A 723 33.06 -27.37 -9.46
CA ILE A 723 33.64 -28.12 -10.59
C ILE A 723 35.16 -27.89 -10.54
N MET A 724 35.88 -28.89 -10.06
CA MET A 724 37.33 -28.85 -9.86
C MET A 724 38.02 -29.78 -10.86
N ASP A 725 39.12 -29.32 -11.44
CA ASP A 725 39.99 -30.12 -12.32
C ASP A 725 41.33 -30.39 -11.59
N GLY A 726 41.81 -31.63 -11.70
CA GLY A 726 43.04 -32.13 -11.10
C GLY A 726 44.32 -31.86 -11.91
N SER A 727 44.28 -31.21 -13.08
CA SER A 727 45.51 -30.78 -13.77
C SER A 727 45.31 -29.68 -14.83
N THR A 728 46.42 -29.09 -15.29
CA THR A 728 46.58 -27.85 -16.06
C THR A 728 45.89 -27.83 -17.43
N GLU A 729 44.61 -27.43 -17.48
CA GLU A 729 43.93 -26.58 -18.48
C GLU A 729 42.42 -26.95 -18.56
N ALA A 730 41.59 -26.45 -17.64
CA ALA A 730 40.12 -26.59 -17.73
C ALA A 730 39.55 -25.59 -18.74
N LYS A 731 38.84 -26.07 -19.77
CA LYS A 731 38.53 -25.25 -20.97
C LYS A 731 37.10 -24.71 -21.14
N HIS A 732 36.05 -25.18 -20.47
CA HIS A 732 34.69 -24.57 -20.47
C HIS A 732 33.72 -25.46 -19.68
N VAL A 733 32.70 -24.92 -19.00
CA VAL A 733 31.49 -25.67 -18.56
C VAL A 733 30.27 -25.06 -19.26
N LEU A 734 29.48 -25.90 -19.95
CA LEU A 734 28.16 -25.56 -20.48
C LEU A 734 27.12 -26.13 -19.53
N ILE A 735 26.37 -25.28 -18.85
CA ILE A 735 25.15 -25.71 -18.16
C ILE A 735 23.98 -25.38 -19.09
N GLY A 736 23.40 -26.40 -19.72
CA GLY A 736 22.30 -26.26 -20.68
C GLY A 736 22.22 -27.38 -21.74
N GLU A 737 21.29 -28.30 -21.56
CA GLU A 737 20.60 -28.99 -22.66
C GLU A 737 19.13 -29.08 -22.24
N ASP A 738 18.24 -28.43 -22.99
CA ASP A 738 16.81 -28.51 -22.72
C ASP A 738 16.35 -29.92 -23.05
N VAL A 739 16.24 -30.74 -22.01
CA VAL A 739 15.31 -31.84 -22.01
C VAL A 739 13.95 -31.23 -21.71
N TYR A 740 13.01 -31.39 -22.64
CA TYR A 740 11.65 -31.01 -22.36
C TYR A 740 11.06 -32.08 -21.46
N PRO A 741 10.19 -31.70 -20.51
CA PRO A 741 9.53 -32.66 -19.63
C PRO A 741 8.40 -33.36 -20.38
N VAL A 742 8.71 -33.90 -21.57
CA VAL A 742 7.84 -34.65 -22.45
C VAL A 742 8.62 -35.88 -22.88
N TRP A 743 8.01 -37.05 -22.73
CA TRP A 743 8.55 -38.34 -23.14
C TRP A 743 7.56 -38.97 -24.11
N VAL A 744 8.10 -39.48 -25.22
CA VAL A 744 7.35 -40.32 -26.15
C VAL A 744 8.02 -41.68 -26.15
N GLY A 745 7.30 -42.64 -25.61
CA GLY A 745 7.84 -43.91 -25.20
C GLY A 745 8.99 -43.81 -24.20
N ASN A 746 10.12 -44.47 -24.45
CA ASN A 746 11.31 -44.37 -23.60
C ASN A 746 12.23 -43.18 -23.96
N VAL A 747 11.85 -42.34 -24.92
CA VAL A 747 12.66 -41.22 -25.40
C VAL A 747 12.17 -39.90 -24.80
N GLN A 748 13.04 -39.22 -24.07
CA GLN A 748 12.80 -37.84 -23.63
C GLN A 748 13.05 -36.88 -24.79
N VAL A 749 12.12 -35.94 -24.99
CA VAL A 749 12.29 -34.89 -25.99
C VAL A 749 13.37 -33.93 -25.51
N ASN A 750 14.27 -33.51 -26.39
CA ASN A 750 15.27 -32.50 -26.14
C ASN A 750 15.49 -31.62 -27.39
N CYS A 751 16.28 -30.57 -27.25
CA CYS A 751 16.53 -29.61 -28.33
C CYS A 751 17.14 -30.24 -29.62
N THR A 752 17.72 -31.45 -29.55
CA THR A 752 18.31 -32.15 -30.70
C THR A 752 17.36 -33.11 -31.41
N ASN A 753 16.40 -33.70 -30.69
CA ASN A 753 15.44 -34.66 -31.25
C ASN A 753 14.02 -34.06 -31.42
N MET A 754 13.75 -32.82 -31.00
CA MET A 754 12.39 -32.24 -31.07
C MET A 754 11.77 -32.23 -32.48
N SER A 755 12.57 -32.19 -33.56
CA SER A 755 12.04 -32.28 -34.92
C SER A 755 11.70 -33.71 -35.37
N ASP A 756 12.24 -34.72 -34.68
CA ASP A 756 12.04 -36.14 -34.94
C ASP A 756 12.34 -36.97 -33.68
N VAL A 757 11.35 -37.06 -32.79
CA VAL A 757 11.55 -37.55 -31.41
C VAL A 757 11.98 -39.02 -31.40
N LEU A 758 11.38 -39.84 -32.27
CA LEU A 758 11.65 -41.27 -32.36
C LEU A 758 12.66 -41.64 -33.46
N GLY A 759 13.12 -40.68 -34.26
CA GLY A 759 14.04 -40.90 -35.39
C GLY A 759 13.38 -41.53 -36.62
N ASP A 760 12.05 -41.57 -36.69
CA ASP A 760 11.26 -42.18 -37.77
C ASP A 760 10.47 -41.15 -38.61
N GLY A 761 10.57 -39.86 -38.25
CA GLY A 761 9.91 -38.73 -38.91
C GLY A 761 8.41 -38.61 -38.62
N LYS A 762 7.87 -39.35 -37.64
CA LYS A 762 6.43 -39.38 -37.35
C LYS A 762 6.01 -38.59 -36.12
N VAL A 763 6.93 -38.28 -35.23
CA VAL A 763 6.68 -37.56 -33.98
C VAL A 763 7.59 -36.35 -33.91
N SER A 764 7.01 -35.17 -33.70
CA SER A 764 7.76 -33.93 -33.48
C SER A 764 7.12 -33.10 -32.38
N TYR A 765 7.93 -32.29 -31.69
CA TYR A 765 7.53 -31.45 -30.59
C TYR A 765 7.94 -30.00 -30.83
N SER A 766 7.05 -29.06 -30.52
CA SER A 766 7.30 -27.63 -30.59
C SER A 766 7.31 -27.02 -29.17
N PRO A 767 8.49 -26.75 -28.60
CA PRO A 767 8.61 -26.25 -27.23
C PRO A 767 7.86 -24.93 -26.98
N ALA A 768 7.94 -24.00 -27.94
CA ALA A 768 7.30 -22.70 -27.84
C ALA A 768 5.76 -22.74 -27.78
N SER A 769 5.15 -23.85 -28.21
CA SER A 769 3.69 -24.01 -28.24
C SER A 769 3.18 -25.21 -27.43
N GLY A 770 4.08 -26.02 -26.86
CA GLY A 770 3.73 -27.28 -26.19
C GLY A 770 3.09 -28.32 -27.11
N VAL A 771 3.21 -28.18 -28.44
CA VAL A 771 2.50 -29.03 -29.41
C VAL A 771 3.33 -30.26 -29.75
N LEU A 772 2.78 -31.44 -29.46
CA LEU A 772 3.21 -32.74 -29.94
C LEU A 772 2.41 -33.10 -31.21
N LYS A 773 3.09 -33.14 -32.35
CA LYS A 773 2.50 -33.49 -33.65
C LYS A 773 2.75 -34.95 -33.97
N LEU A 774 1.68 -35.66 -34.28
CA LEU A 774 1.66 -37.08 -34.59
C LEU A 774 1.25 -37.29 -36.05
N LYS A 775 2.01 -38.10 -36.79
CA LYS A 775 1.75 -38.40 -38.20
C LYS A 775 1.74 -39.90 -38.43
N ASP A 776 0.58 -40.51 -38.29
CA ASP A 776 0.36 -41.96 -38.36
C ASP A 776 1.39 -42.71 -37.48
N ALA A 777 1.65 -42.14 -36.29
CA ALA A 777 2.60 -42.65 -35.33
C ALA A 777 2.07 -43.95 -34.70
N VAL A 778 2.95 -44.90 -34.43
CA VAL A 778 2.60 -46.13 -33.71
C VAL A 778 3.48 -46.20 -32.48
N LEU A 779 2.87 -46.03 -31.30
CA LEU A 779 3.59 -45.99 -30.04
C LEU A 779 3.44 -47.31 -29.30
N THR A 780 4.57 -47.93 -28.98
CA THR A 780 4.63 -49.27 -28.38
C THR A 780 5.39 -49.27 -27.06
N GLU A 781 6.61 -48.74 -27.01
CA GLU A 781 7.42 -48.85 -25.79
C GLU A 781 7.07 -47.73 -24.80
N PRO A 782 6.59 -47.98 -23.56
CA PRO A 782 6.22 -46.92 -22.63
C PRO A 782 7.41 -46.34 -21.84
N TYR A 783 7.24 -45.13 -21.32
CA TYR A 783 8.13 -44.50 -20.37
C TYR A 783 8.15 -45.28 -19.04
N SER A 784 9.33 -45.62 -18.53
CA SER A 784 9.49 -46.68 -17.52
C SER A 784 8.98 -46.34 -16.11
N THR A 785 8.94 -45.06 -15.73
CA THR A 785 8.54 -44.64 -14.36
C THR A 785 7.02 -44.62 -14.19
N THR A 786 6.29 -44.05 -15.15
CA THR A 786 4.81 -43.97 -15.11
C THR A 786 4.14 -45.09 -15.90
N LYS A 787 4.88 -45.83 -16.73
CA LYS A 787 4.33 -46.79 -17.72
C LYS A 787 3.40 -46.12 -18.73
N SER A 788 3.73 -44.93 -19.22
CA SER A 788 2.88 -44.18 -20.18
C SER A 788 3.51 -44.15 -21.58
N LEU A 789 2.71 -44.26 -22.65
CA LEU A 789 3.24 -44.14 -24.03
C LEU A 789 3.59 -42.69 -24.39
N VAL A 790 2.87 -41.73 -23.83
CA VAL A 790 3.24 -40.31 -23.81
C VAL A 790 3.16 -39.83 -22.36
N TYR A 791 4.20 -39.17 -21.88
CA TYR A 791 4.23 -38.56 -20.56
C TYR A 791 4.67 -37.10 -20.65
N ALA A 792 4.02 -36.20 -19.92
CA ALA A 792 4.47 -34.82 -19.78
C ALA A 792 4.33 -34.32 -18.33
N GLU A 793 5.35 -33.66 -17.76
CA GLU A 793 5.25 -33.07 -16.39
C GLU A 793 4.50 -31.73 -16.37
N GLY A 794 4.16 -31.19 -17.54
CA GLY A 794 3.41 -29.93 -17.69
C GLY A 794 2.36 -30.03 -18.79
N SER A 795 1.73 -28.90 -19.15
CA SER A 795 0.66 -28.89 -20.14
C SER A 795 1.13 -29.33 -21.53
N LEU A 796 0.27 -30.07 -22.24
CA LEU A 796 0.56 -30.67 -23.54
C LEU A 796 -0.58 -30.41 -24.53
N VAL A 797 -0.21 -30.07 -25.77
CA VAL A 797 -1.15 -30.00 -26.90
C VAL A 797 -0.86 -31.15 -27.86
N VAL A 798 -1.86 -31.93 -28.23
CA VAL A 798 -1.73 -33.07 -29.16
C VAL A 798 -2.50 -32.81 -30.44
N GLU A 799 -1.82 -32.99 -31.59
CA GLU A 799 -2.39 -32.85 -32.94
C GLU A 799 -2.03 -34.06 -33.81
N GLY A 800 -2.90 -34.38 -34.77
CA GLY A 800 -2.64 -35.38 -35.81
C GLY A 800 -3.04 -36.81 -35.42
N SER A 801 -2.45 -37.82 -36.06
CA SER A 801 -2.91 -39.22 -35.96
C SER A 801 -1.92 -40.14 -35.26
N ALA A 802 -2.40 -40.97 -34.34
CA ALA A 802 -1.59 -42.00 -33.70
C ALA A 802 -2.37 -43.24 -33.28
N ILE A 803 -1.66 -44.37 -33.25
CA ILE A 803 -2.13 -45.63 -32.67
C ILE A 803 -1.28 -45.95 -31.44
N LEU A 804 -1.94 -46.07 -30.30
CA LEU A 804 -1.36 -46.42 -29.01
C LEU A 804 -1.54 -47.93 -28.78
N ARG A 805 -0.43 -48.70 -28.84
CA ARG A 805 -0.46 -50.17 -28.79
C ARG A 805 0.69 -50.71 -27.92
N GLU A 806 0.48 -51.19 -26.70
CA GLU A 806 1.32 -52.28 -26.14
C GLU A 806 0.91 -52.78 -24.74
N ALA A 807 1.73 -53.73 -24.25
CA ALA A 807 1.66 -54.67 -23.12
C ALA A 807 0.78 -54.29 -21.90
N PRO A 808 0.12 -55.30 -21.27
CA PRO A 808 -0.86 -55.08 -20.21
C PRO A 808 -0.32 -54.18 -19.08
N HIS A 809 -1.17 -53.26 -18.60
CA HIS A 809 -0.93 -52.34 -17.48
C HIS A 809 -0.13 -51.05 -17.77
N CYS A 810 -0.30 -50.43 -18.94
CA CYS A 810 0.31 -49.13 -19.30
C CYS A 810 -0.73 -48.03 -19.55
N TYR A 811 -0.42 -46.77 -19.22
CA TYR A 811 -1.24 -45.62 -19.58
C TYR A 811 -1.00 -45.22 -21.04
N GLY A 812 -2.04 -44.77 -21.75
CA GLY A 812 -1.88 -44.18 -23.08
C GLY A 812 -1.13 -42.84 -23.01
N VAL A 813 -1.76 -41.84 -22.39
CA VAL A 813 -1.21 -40.49 -22.25
C VAL A 813 -1.33 -40.02 -20.81
N THR A 814 -0.22 -39.59 -20.21
CA THR A 814 -0.19 -39.02 -18.85
C THR A 814 0.35 -37.61 -18.88
N VAL A 815 -0.36 -36.66 -18.26
CA VAL A 815 0.01 -35.22 -18.29
C VAL A 815 -0.19 -34.60 -16.91
N ASP A 816 0.88 -34.09 -16.29
CA ASP A 816 0.83 -33.40 -14.99
C ASP A 816 0.49 -31.90 -15.15
N GLY A 817 -0.37 -31.57 -16.10
CA GLY A 817 -0.84 -30.22 -16.41
C GLY A 817 -2.13 -30.24 -17.23
N GLU A 818 -2.35 -29.24 -18.09
CA GLU A 818 -3.49 -29.21 -19.01
C GLU A 818 -3.22 -30.07 -20.26
N LEU A 819 -4.22 -30.84 -20.69
CA LEU A 819 -4.16 -31.55 -21.97
C LEU A 819 -5.18 -30.97 -22.96
N LEU A 820 -4.68 -30.48 -24.09
CA LEU A 820 -5.49 -30.04 -25.23
C LEU A 820 -5.30 -30.99 -26.42
N ILE A 821 -6.37 -31.65 -26.85
CA ILE A 821 -6.40 -32.48 -28.06
C ILE A 821 -7.21 -31.75 -29.12
N ARG A 822 -6.61 -31.45 -30.27
CA ARG A 822 -7.28 -30.73 -31.35
C ARG A 822 -6.94 -31.29 -32.72
N GLY A 823 -7.97 -31.49 -33.56
CA GLY A 823 -7.77 -32.03 -34.90
C GLY A 823 -7.01 -33.37 -34.92
N ALA A 824 -7.19 -34.19 -33.89
CA ALA A 824 -6.43 -35.42 -33.70
C ALA A 824 -7.30 -36.67 -33.88
N ASP A 825 -6.68 -37.76 -34.34
CA ASP A 825 -7.29 -39.09 -34.47
C ASP A 825 -6.43 -40.09 -33.68
N ILE A 826 -6.88 -40.44 -32.48
CA ILE A 826 -6.13 -41.27 -31.54
C ILE A 826 -6.87 -42.57 -31.26
N MET A 827 -6.25 -43.69 -31.59
CA MET A 827 -6.76 -45.03 -31.35
C MET A 827 -5.89 -45.76 -30.34
N GLY A 828 -6.45 -46.13 -29.18
CA GLY A 828 -5.77 -46.87 -28.13
C GLY A 828 -6.39 -48.23 -27.89
N SER A 829 -5.58 -49.29 -27.85
CA SER A 829 -6.07 -50.65 -27.58
C SER A 829 -5.12 -51.43 -26.67
N GLY A 830 -5.67 -52.15 -25.68
CA GLY A 830 -4.88 -52.96 -24.74
C GLY A 830 -4.17 -52.15 -23.65
N LEU A 831 -4.65 -50.93 -23.42
CA LEU A 831 -4.12 -50.01 -22.41
C LEU A 831 -4.68 -50.36 -21.02
N GLY A 832 -3.95 -50.06 -19.97
CA GLY A 832 -4.45 -50.17 -18.60
C GLY A 832 -5.38 -49.03 -18.21
N GLU A 833 -4.97 -47.80 -18.54
CA GLU A 833 -5.77 -46.59 -18.50
C GLU A 833 -5.52 -45.82 -19.81
N GLY A 834 -6.52 -45.12 -20.30
CA GLY A 834 -6.38 -44.38 -21.55
C GLY A 834 -5.55 -43.13 -21.33
N PHE A 835 -6.16 -42.15 -20.68
CA PHE A 835 -5.62 -40.79 -20.54
C PHE A 835 -5.72 -40.38 -19.08
N HIS A 836 -4.61 -39.96 -18.46
CA HIS A 836 -4.52 -39.59 -17.06
C HIS A 836 -3.93 -38.18 -16.89
N VAL A 837 -4.73 -37.21 -16.45
CA VAL A 837 -4.36 -35.80 -16.46
C VAL A 837 -4.56 -35.12 -15.11
N SER A 838 -3.56 -34.41 -14.59
CA SER A 838 -3.66 -33.72 -13.29
C SER A 838 -4.39 -32.36 -13.39
N GLY A 839 -4.46 -31.76 -14.58
CA GLY A 839 -5.16 -30.51 -14.87
C GLY A 839 -6.43 -30.68 -15.73
N PRO A 840 -6.88 -29.60 -16.40
CA PRO A 840 -8.02 -29.65 -17.30
C PRO A 840 -7.72 -30.44 -18.59
N VAL A 841 -8.76 -31.05 -19.16
CA VAL A 841 -8.70 -31.70 -20.47
C VAL A 841 -9.68 -31.03 -21.42
N THR A 842 -9.21 -30.62 -22.59
CA THR A 842 -10.07 -30.16 -23.69
C THR A 842 -9.86 -31.02 -24.93
N VAL A 843 -10.93 -31.57 -25.48
CA VAL A 843 -10.93 -32.30 -26.75
C VAL A 843 -11.82 -31.54 -27.73
N MET A 844 -11.27 -31.15 -28.88
CA MET A 844 -12.02 -30.40 -29.89
C MET A 844 -11.73 -30.90 -31.30
N ASP A 845 -12.75 -30.97 -32.15
CA ASP A 845 -12.63 -31.36 -33.56
C ASP A 845 -11.79 -32.65 -33.76
N SER A 846 -11.95 -33.62 -32.86
CA SER A 846 -11.07 -34.80 -32.76
C SER A 846 -11.87 -36.12 -32.70
N VAL A 847 -11.19 -37.21 -33.02
CA VAL A 847 -11.68 -38.59 -32.87
C VAL A 847 -10.82 -39.29 -31.83
N LEU A 848 -11.48 -39.88 -30.82
CA LEU A 848 -10.82 -40.63 -29.76
C LEU A 848 -11.50 -41.99 -29.61
N ASP A 849 -10.77 -43.07 -29.86
CA ASP A 849 -11.24 -44.45 -29.71
C ASP A 849 -10.33 -45.20 -28.73
N LEU A 850 -10.82 -45.45 -27.52
CA LEU A 850 -10.03 -46.01 -26.41
C LEU A 850 -10.64 -47.30 -25.89
N ASP A 851 -9.87 -48.38 -25.98
CA ASP A 851 -10.16 -49.68 -25.39
C ASP A 851 -9.17 -49.99 -24.26
N VAL A 852 -9.66 -49.96 -23.02
CA VAL A 852 -8.86 -50.01 -21.79
C VAL A 852 -9.31 -51.15 -20.86
N GLU A 853 -8.35 -51.90 -20.30
CA GLU A 853 -8.58 -53.11 -19.49
C GLU A 853 -7.52 -53.27 -18.37
N GLN A 854 -7.90 -53.06 -17.10
CA GLN A 854 -7.04 -53.25 -15.92
C GLN A 854 -7.85 -53.38 -14.61
N ASP A 855 -7.20 -53.81 -13.51
CA ASP A 855 -7.66 -53.62 -12.13
C ASP A 855 -7.81 -52.11 -11.84
N ARG A 856 -9.02 -51.57 -12.04
CA ARG A 856 -9.39 -50.14 -11.99
C ARG A 856 -9.01 -49.35 -13.25
N SER A 857 -9.85 -49.39 -14.28
CA SER A 857 -9.59 -48.73 -15.57
C SER A 857 -10.40 -47.44 -15.73
N SER A 858 -9.74 -46.41 -16.26
CA SER A 858 -10.34 -45.15 -16.69
C SER A 858 -10.01 -44.89 -18.15
N GLY A 859 -11.01 -44.61 -18.98
CA GLY A 859 -10.78 -44.22 -20.37
C GLY A 859 -10.16 -42.82 -20.45
N LEU A 860 -10.85 -41.84 -19.87
CA LEU A 860 -10.36 -40.47 -19.73
C LEU A 860 -10.51 -40.02 -18.28
N TRP A 861 -9.38 -39.77 -17.61
CA TRP A 861 -9.32 -39.33 -16.22
C TRP A 861 -8.67 -37.95 -16.11
N ALA A 862 -9.31 -37.05 -15.38
CA ALA A 862 -8.76 -35.74 -15.06
C ALA A 862 -9.00 -35.32 -13.61
N SER A 863 -8.01 -34.67 -12.99
CA SER A 863 -8.24 -33.95 -11.73
C SER A 863 -8.88 -32.57 -11.95
N GLY A 864 -8.71 -31.96 -13.14
CA GLY A 864 -9.43 -30.75 -13.55
C GLY A 864 -10.68 -31.03 -14.40
N PRO A 865 -11.32 -30.00 -14.96
CA PRO A 865 -12.52 -30.14 -15.78
C PRO A 865 -12.22 -30.81 -17.12
N ILE A 866 -13.14 -31.64 -17.61
CA ILE A 866 -13.08 -32.26 -18.94
C ILE A 866 -14.11 -31.58 -19.84
N THR A 867 -13.67 -31.03 -20.97
CA THR A 867 -14.52 -30.40 -21.98
C THR A 867 -14.33 -31.05 -23.34
N ILE A 868 -15.41 -31.50 -23.96
CA ILE A 868 -15.42 -32.18 -25.27
C ILE A 868 -16.33 -31.37 -26.21
N LEU A 869 -15.80 -30.96 -27.37
CA LEU A 869 -16.47 -30.06 -28.31
C LEU A 869 -16.39 -30.64 -29.73
N SER A 870 -17.53 -30.78 -30.42
CA SER A 870 -17.56 -31.18 -31.84
C SER A 870 -16.67 -32.40 -32.16
N SER A 871 -16.66 -33.41 -31.29
CA SER A 871 -15.74 -34.55 -31.34
C SER A 871 -16.49 -35.89 -31.31
N ASP A 872 -15.85 -36.94 -31.83
CA ASP A 872 -16.36 -38.32 -31.80
C ASP A 872 -15.56 -39.13 -30.77
N ILE A 873 -16.20 -39.51 -29.67
CA ILE A 873 -15.54 -40.17 -28.53
C ILE A 873 -16.13 -41.56 -28.31
N THR A 874 -15.29 -42.58 -28.46
CA THR A 874 -15.60 -43.96 -28.11
C THR A 874 -14.68 -44.41 -26.99
N VAL A 875 -15.25 -44.85 -25.87
CA VAL A 875 -14.50 -45.37 -24.73
C VAL A 875 -15.11 -46.69 -24.29
N ASN A 876 -14.27 -47.72 -24.22
CA ASN A 876 -14.62 -49.01 -23.66
C ASN A 876 -13.67 -49.34 -22.49
N ALA A 877 -14.15 -49.16 -21.26
CA ALA A 877 -13.41 -49.43 -20.03
C ALA A 877 -13.93 -50.71 -19.35
N LYS A 878 -13.04 -51.67 -19.09
CA LYS A 878 -13.40 -52.99 -18.53
C LYS A 878 -12.48 -53.41 -17.39
N ASP A 879 -13.04 -54.13 -16.41
CA ASP A 879 -12.26 -54.84 -15.39
C ASP A 879 -11.41 -55.97 -16.03
N GLY A 880 -10.16 -56.10 -15.60
CA GLY A 880 -9.26 -57.16 -16.07
C GLY A 880 -9.58 -58.57 -15.51
N PRO A 881 -9.06 -59.66 -16.12
CA PRO A 881 -9.44 -61.05 -15.82
C PRO A 881 -8.93 -61.61 -14.47
N ASN A 882 -8.12 -60.88 -13.70
CA ASN A 882 -7.45 -61.37 -12.48
C ASN A 882 -7.96 -60.72 -11.16
N SER A 883 -9.08 -60.00 -11.19
CA SER A 883 -9.63 -59.23 -10.07
C SER A 883 -10.24 -60.09 -8.96
N LEU A 884 -9.39 -60.75 -8.17
CA LEU A 884 -9.78 -61.56 -7.01
C LEU A 884 -10.06 -60.68 -5.77
N GLY A 885 -11.26 -60.08 -5.71
CA GLY A 885 -11.94 -59.85 -4.43
C GLY A 885 -11.86 -58.48 -3.74
N GLU A 886 -11.27 -57.44 -4.36
CA GLU A 886 -11.45 -56.04 -3.91
C GLU A 886 -12.44 -55.30 -4.84
N ILE A 887 -13.20 -54.35 -4.30
CA ILE A 887 -14.19 -53.56 -5.06
C ILE A 887 -13.45 -52.70 -6.07
N GLN A 888 -13.58 -53.00 -7.37
CA GLN A 888 -12.91 -52.29 -8.47
C GLN A 888 -13.87 -51.30 -9.13
N SER A 889 -13.40 -50.05 -9.30
CA SER A 889 -14.13 -48.98 -9.99
C SER A 889 -13.63 -48.87 -11.43
N CYS A 890 -14.54 -48.86 -12.40
CA CYS A 890 -14.22 -48.64 -13.80
C CYS A 890 -14.94 -47.39 -14.30
N GLU A 891 -14.22 -46.44 -14.87
CA GLU A 891 -14.79 -45.19 -15.33
C GLU A 891 -14.59 -44.99 -16.85
N GLY A 892 -15.65 -44.66 -17.58
CA GLY A 892 -15.50 -44.25 -18.98
C GLY A 892 -14.80 -42.90 -19.05
N ILE A 893 -15.46 -41.87 -18.49
CA ILE A 893 -14.91 -40.52 -18.32
C ILE A 893 -15.05 -40.13 -16.85
N PHE A 894 -13.96 -39.71 -16.23
CA PHE A 894 -13.93 -39.27 -14.83
C PHE A 894 -13.24 -37.91 -14.68
N SER A 895 -13.91 -36.98 -14.00
CA SER A 895 -13.32 -35.71 -13.55
C SER A 895 -13.52 -35.51 -12.04
N ARG A 896 -12.51 -34.99 -11.33
CA ARG A 896 -12.70 -34.47 -9.96
C ARG A 896 -13.41 -33.12 -9.91
N GLU A 897 -13.62 -32.48 -11.05
CA GLU A 897 -14.40 -31.27 -11.21
C GLU A 897 -15.61 -31.56 -12.11
N GLU A 898 -15.71 -30.94 -13.28
CA GLU A 898 -16.88 -30.99 -14.16
C GLU A 898 -16.58 -31.74 -15.47
N VAL A 899 -17.62 -32.31 -16.08
CA VAL A 899 -17.56 -32.89 -17.42
C VAL A 899 -18.55 -32.16 -18.31
N ARG A 900 -18.09 -31.55 -19.39
CA ARG A 900 -18.90 -30.86 -20.40
C ARG A 900 -18.72 -31.53 -21.76
N VAL A 901 -19.82 -31.89 -22.41
CA VAL A 901 -19.83 -32.47 -23.76
C VAL A 901 -20.81 -31.66 -24.60
N ASN A 902 -20.31 -31.00 -25.64
CA ASN A 902 -21.11 -30.14 -26.51
C ASN A 902 -20.98 -30.56 -27.97
N ASP A 903 -22.12 -30.66 -28.66
CA ASP A 903 -22.23 -30.94 -30.10
C ASP A 903 -21.37 -32.15 -30.55
N SER A 904 -21.27 -33.18 -29.71
CA SER A 904 -20.36 -34.32 -29.90
C SER A 904 -21.12 -35.66 -30.00
N VAL A 905 -20.47 -36.67 -30.56
CA VAL A 905 -20.97 -38.06 -30.55
C VAL A 905 -20.23 -38.84 -29.48
N ILE A 906 -20.97 -39.44 -28.54
CA ILE A 906 -20.37 -40.19 -27.42
C ILE A 906 -20.87 -41.63 -27.34
N HIS A 907 -19.93 -42.58 -27.32
CA HIS A 907 -20.18 -44.00 -27.13
C HIS A 907 -19.32 -44.50 -25.99
N ILE A 908 -19.88 -44.55 -24.79
CA ILE A 908 -19.15 -44.92 -23.58
C ILE A 908 -19.70 -46.23 -23.03
N THR A 909 -18.82 -47.18 -22.81
CA THR A 909 -19.11 -48.45 -22.13
C THR A 909 -18.13 -48.62 -20.99
N ALA A 910 -18.64 -48.74 -19.76
CA ALA A 910 -17.88 -49.08 -18.56
C ALA A 910 -18.43 -50.39 -17.99
N ASP A 911 -17.58 -51.38 -17.75
CA ASP A 911 -17.97 -52.71 -17.28
C ASP A 911 -17.10 -53.16 -16.09
N GLY A 912 -17.71 -53.24 -14.90
CA GLY A 912 -17.04 -53.62 -13.66
C GLY A 912 -18.01 -53.71 -12.48
N GLN A 913 -17.53 -54.07 -11.27
CA GLN A 913 -18.42 -54.16 -10.09
C GLN A 913 -19.00 -52.80 -9.66
N GLU A 914 -18.19 -51.74 -9.72
CA GLU A 914 -18.58 -50.34 -9.49
C GLU A 914 -18.21 -49.47 -10.70
N ALA A 915 -18.92 -49.66 -11.82
CA ALA A 915 -18.66 -48.91 -13.04
C ALA A 915 -19.42 -47.57 -13.09
N GLU A 916 -18.79 -46.54 -13.62
CA GLU A 916 -19.42 -45.26 -13.91
C GLU A 916 -19.18 -44.89 -15.39
N GLY A 917 -20.23 -44.62 -16.15
CA GLY A 917 -20.08 -44.22 -17.55
C GLY A 917 -19.42 -42.84 -17.65
N ILE A 918 -20.08 -41.83 -17.07
CA ILE A 918 -19.50 -40.51 -16.84
C ILE A 918 -19.59 -40.17 -15.35
N ALA A 919 -18.47 -39.78 -14.74
CA ALA A 919 -18.40 -39.40 -13.34
C ALA A 919 -17.74 -38.02 -13.15
N ALA A 920 -18.35 -37.18 -12.32
CA ALA A 920 -17.85 -35.85 -11.97
C ALA A 920 -18.03 -35.54 -10.47
N ALA A 921 -17.04 -34.97 -9.78
CA ALA A 921 -17.27 -34.46 -8.41
C ALA A 921 -17.96 -33.08 -8.39
N GLY A 922 -17.97 -32.39 -9.52
CA GLY A 922 -18.78 -31.21 -9.85
C GLY A 922 -20.00 -31.60 -10.69
N TYR A 923 -20.33 -30.82 -11.71
CA TYR A 923 -21.50 -31.07 -12.55
C TYR A 923 -21.16 -31.77 -13.87
N VAL A 924 -22.17 -32.40 -14.47
CA VAL A 924 -22.10 -32.99 -15.81
C VAL A 924 -23.03 -32.21 -16.74
N SER A 925 -22.55 -31.78 -17.90
CA SER A 925 -23.34 -31.07 -18.91
C SER A 925 -23.21 -31.76 -20.27
N LEU A 926 -24.33 -32.16 -20.86
CA LEU A 926 -24.42 -32.76 -22.19
C LEU A 926 -25.34 -31.88 -23.05
N SER A 927 -24.78 -31.10 -23.97
CA SER A 927 -25.54 -30.16 -24.81
C SER A 927 -25.39 -30.49 -26.29
N GLY A 928 -26.49 -30.50 -27.06
CA GLY A 928 -26.48 -30.73 -28.52
C GLY A 928 -25.90 -32.07 -28.99
N SER A 929 -25.58 -32.97 -28.06
CA SER A 929 -24.78 -34.19 -28.29
C SER A 929 -25.66 -35.41 -28.52
N THR A 930 -25.12 -36.45 -29.16
CA THR A 930 -25.85 -37.71 -29.42
C THR A 930 -25.03 -38.92 -29.00
N GLY A 931 -25.71 -40.02 -28.65
CA GLY A 931 -25.03 -41.29 -28.39
C GLY A 931 -25.54 -42.05 -27.17
N VAL A 932 -24.68 -42.94 -26.65
CA VAL A 932 -25.05 -43.93 -25.65
C VAL A 932 -23.97 -44.03 -24.57
N ILE A 933 -24.41 -44.00 -23.31
CA ILE A 933 -23.58 -44.20 -22.13
C ILE A 933 -24.09 -45.44 -21.40
N LYS A 934 -23.23 -46.45 -21.22
CA LYS A 934 -23.56 -47.70 -20.54
C LYS A 934 -22.57 -47.97 -19.43
N ALA A 935 -23.07 -48.23 -18.24
CA ALA A 935 -22.29 -48.70 -17.10
C ALA A 935 -22.91 -50.00 -16.56
N TYR A 936 -22.18 -51.11 -16.64
CA TYR A 936 -22.65 -52.41 -16.17
C TYR A 936 -22.10 -52.70 -14.77
N GLY A 937 -22.83 -53.49 -13.96
CA GLY A 937 -22.44 -53.85 -12.59
C GLY A 937 -23.49 -53.53 -11.51
N ALA A 938 -23.44 -54.22 -10.38
CA ALA A 938 -24.50 -54.20 -9.36
C ALA A 938 -24.61 -52.87 -8.59
N SER A 939 -23.57 -52.05 -8.61
CA SER A 939 -23.50 -50.74 -7.94
C SER A 939 -23.28 -49.57 -8.92
N SER A 940 -23.29 -49.85 -10.22
CA SER A 940 -22.84 -48.96 -11.28
C SER A 940 -23.84 -47.87 -11.65
N SER A 941 -23.36 -46.67 -12.02
CA SER A 941 -24.21 -45.60 -12.57
C SER A 941 -23.84 -45.22 -14.01
N GLY A 942 -24.84 -44.95 -14.85
CA GLY A 942 -24.57 -44.43 -16.19
C GLY A 942 -23.92 -43.05 -16.12
N ILE A 943 -24.50 -42.14 -15.33
CA ILE A 943 -23.92 -40.84 -14.98
C ILE A 943 -23.92 -40.65 -13.46
N ARG A 944 -22.80 -40.19 -12.90
CA ARG A 944 -22.69 -39.77 -11.51
C ARG A 944 -22.13 -38.35 -11.42
N ALA A 945 -22.81 -37.49 -10.67
CA ALA A 945 -22.31 -36.15 -10.40
C ALA A 945 -22.56 -35.74 -8.94
N SER A 946 -21.62 -35.01 -8.32
CA SER A 946 -21.87 -34.41 -6.98
C SER A 946 -22.33 -32.94 -7.05
N GLY A 947 -22.36 -32.38 -8.26
CA GLY A 947 -23.00 -31.13 -8.68
C GLY A 947 -24.24 -31.37 -9.53
N ASN A 948 -24.66 -30.35 -10.28
CA ASN A 948 -25.84 -30.46 -11.16
C ASN A 948 -25.60 -31.45 -12.32
N CYS A 949 -26.68 -31.89 -12.95
CA CYS A 949 -26.59 -32.56 -14.25
C CYS A 949 -27.52 -31.84 -15.22
N LEU A 950 -26.98 -31.45 -16.37
CA LEU A 950 -27.67 -30.67 -17.38
C LEU A 950 -27.62 -31.44 -18.70
N ILE A 951 -28.78 -31.73 -19.29
CA ILE A 951 -28.89 -32.37 -20.60
C ILE A 951 -29.79 -31.49 -21.46
N GLU A 952 -29.22 -30.79 -22.43
CA GLU A 952 -29.92 -29.78 -23.24
C GLU A 952 -29.83 -30.09 -24.72
N ASN A 953 -30.97 -30.21 -25.39
CA ASN A 953 -31.04 -30.46 -26.83
C ASN A 953 -30.21 -31.67 -27.30
N ALA A 954 -29.98 -32.64 -26.41
CA ALA A 954 -29.14 -33.81 -26.64
C ALA A 954 -29.99 -35.08 -26.80
N GLN A 955 -29.56 -36.02 -27.63
CA GLN A 955 -30.17 -37.34 -27.81
C GLN A 955 -29.27 -38.41 -27.21
N ILE A 956 -29.27 -38.50 -25.87
CA ILE A 956 -28.43 -39.43 -25.12
C ILE A 956 -29.29 -40.52 -24.50
N SER A 957 -28.84 -41.77 -24.66
CA SER A 957 -29.37 -42.91 -23.91
C SER A 957 -28.40 -43.29 -22.79
N VAL A 958 -28.87 -43.24 -21.54
CA VAL A 958 -28.06 -43.53 -20.35
C VAL A 958 -28.57 -44.81 -19.70
N TYR A 959 -27.68 -45.79 -19.56
CA TYR A 959 -27.92 -47.08 -18.94
C TYR A 959 -26.94 -47.28 -17.79
N GLY A 960 -27.47 -47.57 -16.60
CA GLY A 960 -26.63 -48.00 -15.48
C GLY A 960 -27.13 -49.30 -14.87
N GLY A 961 -26.21 -50.10 -14.35
CA GLY A 961 -26.53 -51.38 -13.72
C GLY A 961 -27.36 -51.19 -12.46
N ALA A 962 -27.02 -50.23 -11.60
CA ALA A 962 -27.79 -49.87 -10.40
C ALA A 962 -28.62 -48.60 -10.58
N LYS A 963 -28.06 -47.58 -11.24
CA LYS A 963 -28.66 -46.25 -11.38
C LYS A 963 -28.41 -45.67 -12.76
N GLY A 964 -29.42 -45.12 -13.43
CA GLY A 964 -29.20 -44.40 -14.69
C GLY A 964 -28.39 -43.11 -14.44
N ILE A 965 -28.95 -42.20 -13.63
CA ILE A 965 -28.28 -40.97 -13.17
C ILE A 965 -28.28 -40.89 -11.64
N ASN A 966 -27.13 -40.54 -11.06
CA ASN A 966 -26.86 -40.59 -9.63
C ASN A 966 -26.28 -39.25 -9.11
N LEU A 967 -27.14 -38.40 -8.51
CA LEU A 967 -26.80 -37.09 -7.94
C LEU A 967 -26.96 -37.11 -6.40
N ASN A 968 -25.88 -37.37 -5.66
CA ASN A 968 -25.97 -37.72 -4.22
C ASN A 968 -25.84 -36.54 -3.23
N ASN A 969 -25.64 -35.32 -3.70
CA ASN A 969 -25.44 -34.15 -2.82
C ASN A 969 -26.72 -33.32 -2.71
N ARG A 970 -27.07 -32.80 -1.52
CA ARG A 970 -28.40 -32.24 -1.19
C ARG A 970 -28.81 -31.00 -2.02
N ASN A 971 -27.86 -30.34 -2.67
CA ASN A 971 -28.07 -29.08 -3.41
C ASN A 971 -28.02 -29.25 -4.94
N THR A 972 -28.02 -30.48 -5.44
CA THR A 972 -27.90 -30.75 -6.89
C THR A 972 -29.25 -30.80 -7.59
N ARG A 973 -29.23 -30.47 -8.88
CA ARG A 973 -30.41 -30.48 -9.76
C ARG A 973 -30.10 -31.21 -11.05
N LEU A 974 -31.01 -32.08 -11.47
CA LEU A 974 -31.08 -32.57 -12.84
C LEU A 974 -31.97 -31.63 -13.67
N THR A 975 -31.45 -31.12 -14.79
CA THR A 975 -32.20 -30.32 -15.75
C THR A 975 -32.14 -31.00 -17.11
N VAL A 976 -33.31 -31.29 -17.69
CA VAL A 976 -33.39 -31.84 -19.05
C VAL A 976 -34.29 -30.94 -19.90
N SER A 977 -33.75 -30.45 -21.02
CA SER A 977 -34.46 -29.61 -21.99
C SER A 977 -34.17 -30.09 -23.42
N GLY A 978 -35.09 -29.86 -24.37
CA GLY A 978 -34.94 -30.34 -25.75
C GLY A 978 -35.25 -31.84 -25.97
N ASN A 979 -34.85 -32.41 -27.10
CA ASN A 979 -35.38 -33.69 -27.60
C ASN A 979 -35.09 -34.94 -26.73
N ASN A 980 -35.91 -35.98 -26.95
CA ASN A 980 -35.92 -37.34 -26.36
C ASN A 980 -34.60 -37.81 -25.71
N CYS A 981 -34.56 -37.86 -24.38
CA CYS A 981 -33.56 -38.61 -23.61
C CYS A 981 -34.21 -39.87 -23.02
N VAL A 982 -33.49 -40.99 -23.08
CA VAL A 982 -33.89 -42.25 -22.42
C VAL A 982 -32.94 -42.48 -21.26
N ILE A 983 -33.49 -42.59 -20.06
CA ILE A 983 -32.74 -42.95 -18.86
C ILE A 983 -33.30 -44.26 -18.33
N ALA A 984 -32.45 -45.28 -18.23
CA ALA A 984 -32.83 -46.60 -17.78
C ALA A 984 -31.83 -47.16 -16.76
N ALA A 985 -32.33 -48.00 -15.85
CA ALA A 985 -31.51 -48.87 -15.03
C ALA A 985 -31.81 -50.33 -15.39
N GLU A 986 -30.79 -51.10 -15.79
CA GLU A 986 -30.97 -52.46 -16.30
C GLU A 986 -30.99 -53.53 -15.20
N GLY A 987 -30.54 -53.23 -13.98
CA GLY A 987 -30.41 -54.21 -12.89
C GLY A 987 -30.59 -53.72 -11.44
N GLY A 988 -31.06 -52.48 -11.19
CA GLY A 988 -31.06 -51.96 -9.81
C GLY A 988 -31.88 -50.70 -9.51
N ILE A 989 -31.67 -50.21 -8.28
CA ILE A 989 -32.59 -49.54 -7.35
C ILE A 989 -33.40 -48.35 -7.91
N SER A 990 -32.87 -47.48 -8.78
CA SER A 990 -33.63 -46.35 -9.32
C SER A 990 -33.00 -45.79 -10.60
N ALA A 991 -33.79 -45.47 -11.62
CA ALA A 991 -33.28 -44.89 -12.87
C ALA A 991 -32.73 -43.47 -12.67
N VAL A 992 -33.31 -42.68 -11.76
CA VAL A 992 -32.79 -41.35 -11.38
C VAL A 992 -32.77 -41.17 -9.86
N VAL A 993 -31.60 -40.82 -9.31
CA VAL A 993 -31.43 -40.42 -7.90
C VAL A 993 -30.99 -38.95 -7.87
N CYS A 994 -31.85 -38.03 -7.43
CA CYS A 994 -31.50 -36.61 -7.30
C CYS A 994 -32.39 -35.84 -6.31
N PRO A 995 -31.90 -34.72 -5.73
CA PRO A 995 -32.69 -33.87 -4.83
C PRO A 995 -33.71 -32.96 -5.53
N ALA A 996 -33.45 -32.51 -6.75
CA ALA A 996 -34.34 -31.61 -7.46
C ALA A 996 -34.29 -31.86 -8.97
N MET A 997 -35.42 -31.70 -9.66
CA MET A 997 -35.53 -31.88 -11.11
C MET A 997 -36.27 -30.73 -11.76
N THR A 998 -35.81 -30.32 -12.95
CA THR A 998 -36.52 -29.41 -13.86
C THR A 998 -36.56 -30.05 -15.25
N PHE A 999 -37.75 -30.12 -15.86
CA PHE A 999 -37.94 -30.66 -17.21
C PHE A 999 -38.60 -29.62 -18.07
N GLU A 1000 -38.02 -29.32 -19.22
CA GLU A 1000 -38.63 -28.43 -20.23
C GLU A 1000 -39.20 -29.20 -21.43
N SER A 1001 -39.00 -30.52 -21.48
CA SER A 1001 -39.34 -31.40 -22.60
C SER A 1001 -39.57 -32.85 -22.17
N SER A 1002 -39.94 -33.71 -23.13
CA SER A 1002 -40.29 -35.12 -22.91
C SER A 1002 -39.10 -35.97 -22.47
N LEU A 1003 -39.08 -36.36 -21.20
CA LEU A 1003 -38.15 -37.34 -20.64
C LEU A 1003 -38.83 -38.71 -20.50
N CYS A 1004 -38.15 -39.78 -20.91
CA CYS A 1004 -38.57 -41.16 -20.63
C CYS A 1004 -37.67 -41.76 -19.54
N VAL A 1005 -38.23 -42.02 -18.37
CA VAL A 1005 -37.55 -42.71 -17.25
C VAL A 1005 -38.14 -44.11 -17.11
N LEU A 1006 -37.31 -45.14 -17.26
CA LEU A 1006 -37.69 -46.53 -17.12
C LEU A 1006 -37.18 -47.08 -15.77
N GLU A 1007 -38.06 -47.09 -14.78
CA GLU A 1007 -37.79 -47.61 -13.43
C GLU A 1007 -38.05 -49.13 -13.34
N PRO A 1008 -37.15 -49.92 -12.72
CA PRO A 1008 -37.44 -51.30 -12.35
C PRO A 1008 -38.34 -51.37 -11.10
N GLU A 1009 -39.03 -52.51 -10.89
CA GLU A 1009 -39.99 -52.70 -9.81
C GLU A 1009 -39.39 -52.38 -8.42
N GLY A 1010 -39.90 -51.35 -7.73
CA GLY A 1010 -39.55 -51.01 -6.35
C GLY A 1010 -38.60 -49.82 -6.14
N GLY A 1011 -38.23 -49.08 -7.18
CA GLY A 1011 -37.37 -47.90 -7.07
C GLY A 1011 -38.08 -46.63 -6.59
N PHE A 1012 -37.64 -46.08 -5.45
CA PHE A 1012 -38.12 -44.81 -4.89
C PHE A 1012 -37.12 -43.69 -5.17
N PHE A 1013 -37.59 -42.57 -5.71
CA PHE A 1013 -36.92 -41.26 -5.63
C PHE A 1013 -36.55 -40.97 -4.18
N TYR A 1014 -35.26 -40.97 -3.84
CA TYR A 1014 -34.79 -40.61 -2.50
C TYR A 1014 -34.09 -39.26 -2.51
N ASN A 1015 -34.60 -38.36 -1.67
CA ASN A 1015 -33.95 -37.14 -1.16
C ASN A 1015 -33.98 -35.83 -1.96
N GLY A 1016 -35.10 -35.52 -2.60
CA GLY A 1016 -35.62 -34.17 -2.49
C GLY A 1016 -37.03 -34.01 -3.02
N GLN A 1017 -37.78 -33.17 -2.34
CA GLN A 1017 -39.24 -33.12 -2.39
C GLN A 1017 -39.80 -32.95 -3.82
N ILE A 1018 -40.75 -33.79 -4.24
CA ILE A 1018 -42.02 -33.17 -4.65
C ILE A 1018 -42.69 -32.80 -3.33
N VAL A 1019 -42.87 -31.51 -3.04
CA VAL A 1019 -43.49 -31.08 -1.79
C VAL A 1019 -44.99 -31.39 -1.86
N GLY A 1020 -45.33 -32.63 -1.52
CA GLY A 1020 -46.66 -33.04 -1.11
C GLY A 1020 -46.46 -33.98 0.08
N LYS A 1021 -46.54 -33.43 1.29
CA LYS A 1021 -46.18 -34.12 2.53
C LYS A 1021 -47.12 -35.33 2.78
N GLY A 1022 -46.53 -36.53 2.82
CA GLY A 1022 -46.94 -37.65 3.67
C GLY A 1022 -47.76 -38.81 3.05
N GLY A 1023 -47.24 -40.04 3.19
CA GLY A 1023 -48.02 -41.29 3.27
C GLY A 1023 -48.00 -42.22 2.04
N ILE A 1024 -47.32 -43.36 2.21
CA ILE A 1024 -46.99 -44.50 1.33
C ILE A 1024 -48.16 -45.16 0.53
N GLU A 1025 -47.97 -45.47 -0.77
CA GLU A 1025 -48.04 -46.81 -1.46
C GLU A 1025 -48.25 -46.73 -3.02
N PRO A 1026 -47.93 -47.77 -3.83
CA PRO A 1026 -47.10 -47.69 -5.05
C PRO A 1026 -47.88 -47.46 -6.37
N ALA A 1027 -47.24 -46.78 -7.34
CA ALA A 1027 -47.64 -46.82 -8.75
C ALA A 1027 -46.41 -46.54 -9.65
N VAL A 1028 -46.21 -47.37 -10.67
CA VAL A 1028 -45.27 -47.13 -11.78
C VAL A 1028 -45.61 -45.78 -12.42
N ARG A 1029 -44.68 -44.82 -12.37
CA ARG A 1029 -44.89 -43.46 -12.87
C ARG A 1029 -44.10 -43.24 -14.16
N VAL A 1030 -44.80 -43.29 -15.29
CA VAL A 1030 -44.31 -42.69 -16.54
C VAL A 1030 -44.47 -41.18 -16.40
N LEU A 1031 -43.35 -40.46 -16.28
CA LEU A 1031 -43.32 -39.02 -16.06
C LEU A 1031 -43.02 -38.31 -17.39
N ILE A 1032 -44.04 -38.13 -18.23
CA ILE A 1032 -43.91 -37.25 -19.41
C ILE A 1032 -44.13 -35.82 -18.92
N ALA A 1033 -43.05 -35.10 -18.63
CA ALA A 1033 -43.11 -33.66 -18.42
C ALA A 1033 -43.07 -32.95 -19.78
N ASN A 1034 -43.98 -32.00 -20.00
CA ASN A 1034 -43.80 -30.94 -21.00
C ASN A 1034 -43.98 -29.62 -20.24
N ALA A 1035 -43.00 -28.72 -20.32
CA ALA A 1035 -43.09 -27.43 -19.64
C ALA A 1035 -43.78 -26.40 -20.53
N SER A 1036 -44.71 -25.66 -19.93
CA SER A 1036 -44.77 -24.23 -20.17
C SER A 1036 -45.30 -23.53 -18.93
N THR A 1037 -44.64 -22.45 -18.58
CA THR A 1037 -44.95 -21.49 -17.51
C THR A 1037 -46.37 -20.96 -17.63
N ASP A 1038 -47.30 -21.59 -16.93
CA ASP A 1038 -48.48 -20.93 -16.37
C ASP A 1038 -49.03 -21.83 -15.26
N VAL A 1039 -49.20 -21.28 -14.05
CA VAL A 1039 -49.79 -22.00 -12.91
C VAL A 1039 -51.32 -22.13 -13.08
N SER A 1040 -51.78 -22.38 -14.30
CA SER A 1040 -53.20 -22.45 -14.64
C SER A 1040 -53.54 -23.66 -15.49
N GLU A 1041 -52.90 -24.82 -15.28
CA GLU A 1041 -53.41 -26.05 -15.89
C GLU A 1041 -52.94 -27.30 -15.16
N PHE A 1042 -53.63 -27.63 -14.06
CA PHE A 1042 -53.63 -29.02 -13.61
C PHE A 1042 -55.01 -29.41 -13.11
N LEU A 1043 -55.76 -30.13 -13.95
CA LEU A 1043 -56.63 -31.19 -13.44
C LEU A 1043 -55.70 -32.33 -13.04
N ILE A 1044 -55.26 -32.34 -11.77
CA ILE A 1044 -54.46 -33.45 -11.23
C ILE A 1044 -55.42 -34.64 -11.08
N LEU A 1045 -55.17 -35.72 -11.83
CA LEU A 1045 -55.81 -37.02 -11.61
C LEU A 1045 -54.82 -37.91 -10.85
N PRO A 1046 -55.04 -38.22 -9.56
CA PRO A 1046 -54.29 -39.20 -8.85
C PRO A 1046 -54.83 -40.60 -9.20
N CYS A 1047 -53.89 -41.48 -9.48
CA CYS A 1047 -54.00 -42.93 -9.53
C CYS A 1047 -54.67 -43.55 -10.79
N SER A 1048 -53.83 -44.29 -11.50
CA SER A 1048 -54.08 -45.44 -12.38
C SER A 1048 -55.53 -45.67 -12.84
N GLY A 1049 -55.96 -44.96 -13.88
CA GLY A 1049 -57.14 -45.31 -14.66
C GLY A 1049 -57.83 -44.14 -15.32
N TYR A 1050 -57.91 -42.98 -14.64
CA TYR A 1050 -58.61 -41.82 -15.17
C TYR A 1050 -57.69 -41.03 -16.10
N ARG A 1051 -58.21 -40.65 -17.25
CA ARG A 1051 -57.47 -39.89 -18.26
C ARG A 1051 -58.37 -38.84 -18.89
N ILE A 1052 -57.79 -37.71 -19.27
CA ILE A 1052 -58.48 -36.77 -20.13
C ILE A 1052 -58.38 -37.33 -21.56
N SER A 1053 -59.49 -37.33 -22.30
CA SER A 1053 -59.50 -37.72 -23.71
C SER A 1053 -58.55 -36.83 -24.52
N ASP A 1054 -57.95 -37.34 -25.61
CA ASP A 1054 -56.91 -36.66 -26.38
C ASP A 1054 -57.29 -35.24 -26.86
N ASN A 1055 -58.58 -34.95 -27.06
CA ASN A 1055 -59.08 -33.62 -27.43
C ASN A 1055 -59.39 -32.69 -26.23
N GLY A 1056 -59.11 -33.11 -25.00
CA GLY A 1056 -59.25 -32.31 -23.79
C GLY A 1056 -60.68 -32.12 -23.25
N THR A 1057 -61.70 -32.78 -23.81
CA THR A 1057 -63.13 -32.47 -23.52
C THR A 1057 -63.84 -33.43 -22.55
N ALA A 1058 -63.30 -34.64 -22.33
CA ALA A 1058 -63.87 -35.63 -21.43
C ALA A 1058 -62.86 -36.22 -20.46
N LEU A 1059 -63.35 -36.63 -19.31
CA LEU A 1059 -62.66 -37.44 -18.33
C LEU A 1059 -63.18 -38.88 -18.44
N VAL A 1060 -62.29 -39.80 -18.81
CA VAL A 1060 -62.60 -41.19 -19.15
C VAL A 1060 -61.76 -42.16 -18.31
N GLY A 1061 -62.10 -43.45 -18.35
CA GLY A 1061 -61.43 -44.48 -17.54
C GLY A 1061 -62.01 -44.65 -16.12
N ILE A 1062 -63.16 -44.02 -15.88
CA ILE A 1062 -63.96 -44.19 -14.66
C ILE A 1062 -64.82 -45.45 -14.81
N THR A 1063 -64.93 -46.24 -13.75
CA THR A 1063 -65.72 -47.47 -13.73
C THR A 1063 -67.13 -47.18 -13.20
N ALA A 1064 -68.10 -48.05 -13.52
CA ALA A 1064 -69.45 -47.92 -12.99
C ALA A 1064 -69.45 -48.16 -11.46
N LEU A 1065 -70.45 -47.62 -10.77
CA LEU A 1065 -70.60 -47.64 -9.31
C LEU A 1065 -69.52 -46.89 -8.53
N THR A 1066 -68.68 -46.08 -9.18
CA THR A 1066 -67.79 -45.15 -8.45
C THR A 1066 -68.63 -44.17 -7.65
N LYS A 1067 -68.46 -44.19 -6.32
CA LYS A 1067 -69.20 -43.31 -5.42
C LYS A 1067 -68.67 -41.88 -5.52
N TYR A 1068 -69.53 -40.89 -5.28
CA TYR A 1068 -69.13 -39.48 -5.29
C TYR A 1068 -67.95 -39.18 -4.35
N GLU A 1069 -67.92 -39.77 -3.16
CA GLU A 1069 -66.85 -39.55 -2.19
C GLU A 1069 -65.51 -40.11 -2.68
N GLU A 1070 -65.54 -41.29 -3.31
CA GLU A 1070 -64.37 -41.94 -3.91
C GLU A 1070 -63.87 -41.13 -5.10
N PHE A 1071 -64.78 -40.74 -5.98
CA PHE A 1071 -64.45 -39.90 -7.12
C PHE A 1071 -63.88 -38.55 -6.69
N ARG A 1072 -64.44 -37.92 -5.64
CA ARG A 1072 -63.95 -36.65 -5.10
C ARG A 1072 -62.61 -36.79 -4.37
N TYR A 1073 -62.36 -37.92 -3.71
CA TYR A 1073 -61.07 -38.18 -3.04
C TYR A 1073 -59.91 -38.08 -4.03
N ASN A 1074 -60.16 -38.43 -5.30
CA ASN A 1074 -59.21 -38.26 -6.39
C ASN A 1074 -58.98 -36.79 -6.81
N PHE A 1075 -59.46 -35.77 -6.09
CA PHE A 1075 -59.22 -34.36 -6.44
C PHE A 1075 -58.89 -33.48 -5.21
N MET A 1076 -58.35 -34.07 -4.14
CA MET A 1076 -58.02 -33.37 -2.89
C MET A 1076 -57.07 -32.17 -3.10
N ASN A 1077 -57.33 -31.07 -2.37
CA ASN A 1077 -56.56 -29.80 -2.34
C ASN A 1077 -56.77 -28.80 -3.51
N GLN A 1078 -57.82 -28.92 -4.32
CA GLN A 1078 -58.22 -27.87 -5.28
C GLN A 1078 -59.66 -27.36 -5.03
N THR A 1079 -59.95 -26.12 -5.42
CA THR A 1079 -61.34 -25.61 -5.50
C THR A 1079 -62.06 -26.27 -6.67
N PHE A 1080 -62.61 -27.47 -6.47
CA PHE A 1080 -63.27 -28.29 -7.49
C PHE A 1080 -64.76 -28.50 -7.19
N ALA A 1081 -65.58 -28.60 -8.22
CA ALA A 1081 -67.02 -28.84 -8.11
C ALA A 1081 -67.50 -29.84 -9.17
N ILE A 1082 -68.42 -30.71 -8.75
CA ILE A 1082 -69.06 -31.68 -9.65
C ILE A 1082 -70.51 -31.26 -9.83
N TYR A 1083 -70.96 -31.26 -11.07
CA TYR A 1083 -72.34 -30.96 -11.44
C TYR A 1083 -72.97 -32.21 -12.03
N ASP A 1084 -74.19 -32.51 -11.61
CA ASP A 1084 -74.97 -33.62 -12.18
C ASP A 1084 -75.44 -33.30 -13.61
N LEU A 1085 -76.11 -34.26 -14.24
CA LEU A 1085 -76.68 -34.12 -15.60
C LEU A 1085 -77.63 -32.93 -15.80
N ASN A 1086 -78.24 -32.44 -14.72
CA ASN A 1086 -79.13 -31.28 -14.77
C ASN A 1086 -78.38 -29.97 -14.50
N GLY A 1087 -77.05 -30.02 -14.38
CA GLY A 1087 -76.20 -28.87 -14.08
C GLY A 1087 -76.28 -28.42 -12.61
N LYS A 1088 -76.80 -29.25 -11.70
CA LYS A 1088 -76.84 -28.91 -10.28
C LYS A 1088 -75.52 -29.30 -9.62
N LYS A 1089 -74.89 -28.34 -8.93
CA LYS A 1089 -73.68 -28.57 -8.13
C LYS A 1089 -73.98 -29.55 -6.99
N LEU A 1090 -73.20 -30.63 -6.93
CA LEU A 1090 -73.29 -31.64 -5.88
C LEU A 1090 -72.56 -31.17 -4.63
N SER A 1091 -73.23 -31.25 -3.47
CA SER A 1091 -72.64 -30.94 -2.17
C SER A 1091 -71.86 -32.13 -1.60
N ASP A 1092 -70.98 -31.85 -0.66
CA ASP A 1092 -70.11 -32.81 0.02
C ASP A 1092 -70.89 -33.90 0.79
N SER A 1093 -72.19 -33.67 1.03
CA SER A 1093 -73.12 -34.62 1.62
C SER A 1093 -73.81 -35.57 0.62
N TYR A 1094 -73.53 -35.46 -0.68
CA TYR A 1094 -74.10 -36.34 -1.70
C TYR A 1094 -73.52 -37.76 -1.60
N LYS A 1095 -74.41 -38.76 -1.50
CA LYS A 1095 -74.05 -40.18 -1.28
C LYS A 1095 -74.26 -41.07 -2.51
N GLY A 1096 -74.56 -40.49 -3.67
CA GLY A 1096 -74.82 -41.22 -4.91
C GLY A 1096 -73.57 -41.56 -5.71
N TYR A 1097 -73.77 -42.19 -6.88
CA TYR A 1097 -72.72 -42.55 -7.82
C TYR A 1097 -72.46 -41.43 -8.84
N ILE A 1098 -71.25 -41.38 -9.38
CA ILE A 1098 -70.94 -40.51 -10.50
C ILE A 1098 -71.36 -41.20 -11.79
N GLY A 1099 -72.13 -40.50 -12.62
CA GLY A 1099 -72.61 -41.00 -13.90
C GLY A 1099 -72.00 -40.29 -15.10
N THR A 1100 -72.10 -40.94 -16.26
CA THR A 1100 -71.79 -40.34 -17.55
C THR A 1100 -72.59 -39.05 -17.73
N GLY A 1101 -71.96 -38.04 -18.30
CA GLY A 1101 -72.53 -36.72 -18.57
C GLY A 1101 -72.44 -35.73 -17.41
N PHE A 1102 -72.03 -36.16 -16.21
CA PHE A 1102 -71.71 -35.26 -15.10
C PHE A 1102 -70.54 -34.34 -15.52
N LYS A 1103 -70.47 -33.14 -14.96
CA LYS A 1103 -69.38 -32.19 -15.24
C LYS A 1103 -68.45 -32.06 -14.05
N ALA A 1104 -67.17 -32.29 -14.31
CA ALA A 1104 -66.06 -32.06 -13.40
C ALA A 1104 -65.47 -30.68 -13.69
N ALA A 1105 -65.56 -29.74 -12.75
CA ALA A 1105 -65.18 -28.34 -12.97
C ALA A 1105 -64.20 -27.81 -11.93
N VAL A 1106 -63.19 -27.09 -12.39
CA VAL A 1106 -62.24 -26.35 -11.56
C VAL A 1106 -62.76 -24.93 -11.38
N LEU A 1107 -62.78 -24.45 -10.14
CA LEU A 1107 -63.27 -23.14 -9.75
C LEU A 1107 -62.11 -22.23 -9.31
N ASN A 1108 -62.23 -20.93 -9.57
CA ASN A 1108 -61.32 -19.93 -9.02
C ASN A 1108 -61.65 -19.61 -7.56
N ALA A 1109 -60.80 -18.82 -6.91
CA ALA A 1109 -60.97 -18.40 -5.51
C ALA A 1109 -62.29 -17.63 -5.22
N LYS A 1110 -62.98 -17.13 -6.26
CA LYS A 1110 -64.30 -16.47 -6.17
C LYS A 1110 -65.47 -17.43 -6.45
N GLY A 1111 -65.20 -18.72 -6.67
CA GLY A 1111 -66.21 -19.76 -6.93
C GLY A 1111 -66.71 -19.85 -8.37
N GLN A 1112 -66.07 -19.18 -9.34
CA GLN A 1112 -66.44 -19.20 -10.75
C GLN A 1112 -65.73 -20.34 -11.49
N ILE A 1113 -66.39 -20.98 -12.45
CA ILE A 1113 -65.81 -22.07 -13.26
C ILE A 1113 -64.73 -21.51 -14.18
N ILE A 1114 -63.50 -22.02 -14.04
CA ILE A 1114 -62.36 -21.74 -14.90
C ILE A 1114 -62.37 -22.69 -16.11
N ARG A 1115 -62.56 -24.00 -15.83
CA ARG A 1115 -62.58 -25.05 -16.85
C ARG A 1115 -63.44 -26.22 -16.37
N GLN A 1116 -64.13 -26.89 -17.29
CA GLN A 1116 -64.93 -28.07 -16.99
C GLN A 1116 -64.81 -29.14 -18.08
N VAL A 1117 -64.86 -30.41 -17.67
CA VAL A 1117 -64.84 -31.58 -18.57
C VAL A 1117 -66.02 -32.50 -18.27
N THR A 1118 -66.39 -33.32 -19.25
CA THR A 1118 -67.51 -34.27 -19.12
C THR A 1118 -67.03 -35.62 -18.63
N VAL A 1119 -67.65 -36.17 -17.60
CA VAL A 1119 -67.38 -37.53 -17.13
C VAL A 1119 -68.01 -38.54 -18.09
N VAL A 1120 -67.25 -39.55 -18.52
CA VAL A 1120 -67.74 -40.61 -19.42
C VAL A 1120 -67.30 -41.98 -18.91
N ILE A 1121 -68.28 -42.86 -18.66
CA ILE A 1121 -68.10 -44.24 -18.20
C ILE A 1121 -68.54 -45.19 -19.31
N SER A 1122 -67.60 -45.95 -19.90
CA SER A 1122 -67.88 -46.83 -21.04
C SER A 1122 -68.89 -47.93 -20.70
N GLY A 1123 -70.03 -47.93 -21.41
CA GLY A 1123 -71.17 -48.80 -21.22
C GLY A 1123 -72.30 -48.23 -20.33
N GLU A 1124 -72.08 -47.09 -19.68
CA GLU A 1124 -73.07 -46.43 -18.81
C GLU A 1124 -73.76 -45.31 -19.60
N VAL A 1125 -74.87 -45.68 -20.26
CA VAL A 1125 -75.49 -44.87 -21.32
C VAL A 1125 -76.52 -43.90 -20.74
N THR A 1126 -77.11 -44.23 -19.60
CA THR A 1126 -78.20 -43.44 -19.00
C THR A 1126 -77.75 -42.34 -18.05
N GLY A 1127 -76.50 -42.38 -17.59
CA GLY A 1127 -75.87 -41.35 -16.76
C GLY A 1127 -76.22 -41.43 -15.28
N ASP A 1128 -76.74 -42.56 -14.79
CA ASP A 1128 -77.05 -42.79 -13.37
C ASP A 1128 -75.86 -43.39 -12.58
N GLY A 1129 -74.77 -43.67 -13.29
CA GLY A 1129 -73.52 -44.20 -12.72
C GLY A 1129 -73.52 -45.72 -12.55
N LYS A 1130 -74.50 -46.44 -13.08
CA LYS A 1130 -74.60 -47.90 -13.02
C LYS A 1130 -74.74 -48.49 -14.42
N ILE A 1131 -73.98 -49.54 -14.71
CA ILE A 1131 -74.20 -50.30 -15.94
C ILE A 1131 -75.23 -51.40 -15.65
N THR A 1132 -76.43 -51.25 -16.19
CA THR A 1132 -77.56 -52.16 -15.95
C THR A 1132 -78.25 -52.59 -17.25
N ALA A 1133 -79.21 -53.51 -17.15
CA ALA A 1133 -80.06 -53.89 -18.28
C ALA A 1133 -80.82 -52.70 -18.90
N LEU A 1134 -81.00 -51.61 -18.15
CA LEU A 1134 -81.63 -50.39 -18.64
C LEU A 1134 -80.72 -49.67 -19.66
N ASP A 1135 -79.41 -49.60 -19.44
CA ASP A 1135 -78.45 -48.99 -20.38
C ASP A 1135 -78.43 -49.74 -21.71
N ARG A 1136 -78.40 -51.08 -21.65
CA ARG A 1136 -78.52 -51.93 -22.83
C ARG A 1136 -79.84 -51.71 -23.55
N LEU A 1137 -80.95 -51.61 -22.83
CA LEU A 1137 -82.28 -51.39 -23.43
C LEU A 1137 -82.37 -50.01 -24.09
N THR A 1138 -81.82 -48.98 -23.45
CA THR A 1138 -81.76 -47.60 -23.98
C THR A 1138 -80.92 -47.56 -25.26
N LEU A 1139 -79.73 -48.17 -25.25
CA LEU A 1139 -78.88 -48.30 -26.45
C LEU A 1139 -79.58 -49.09 -27.56
N SER A 1140 -80.29 -50.18 -27.23
CA SER A 1140 -81.05 -50.97 -28.20
C SER A 1140 -82.15 -50.17 -28.89
N ARG A 1141 -82.89 -49.36 -28.13
CA ARG A 1141 -83.98 -48.51 -28.64
C ARG A 1141 -83.45 -47.34 -29.46
N TYR A 1142 -82.31 -46.77 -29.06
CA TYR A 1142 -81.59 -45.79 -29.86
C TYR A 1142 -81.16 -46.34 -31.22
N LEU A 1143 -80.50 -47.50 -31.25
CA LEU A 1143 -80.05 -48.16 -32.48
C LEU A 1143 -81.24 -48.56 -33.39
N ALA A 1144 -82.39 -48.88 -32.81
CA ALA A 1144 -83.64 -49.12 -33.53
C ALA A 1144 -84.37 -47.83 -33.97
N LYS A 1145 -83.79 -46.65 -33.70
CA LYS A 1145 -84.32 -45.31 -34.01
C LYS A 1145 -85.70 -45.03 -33.42
N TRP A 1146 -85.99 -45.56 -32.22
CA TRP A 1146 -87.22 -45.21 -31.52
C TRP A 1146 -87.22 -43.72 -31.14
N ALA A 1147 -88.32 -43.04 -31.44
CA ALA A 1147 -88.43 -41.61 -31.20
C ALA A 1147 -88.20 -41.26 -29.72
N GLY A 1148 -87.37 -40.23 -29.47
CA GLY A 1148 -87.06 -39.71 -28.14
C GLY A 1148 -85.98 -40.47 -27.36
N TYR A 1149 -85.36 -41.51 -27.92
CA TYR A 1149 -84.29 -42.27 -27.24
C TYR A 1149 -82.87 -41.73 -27.49
N ALA A 1150 -82.65 -40.90 -28.51
CA ALA A 1150 -81.38 -40.19 -28.67
C ALA A 1150 -81.10 -39.27 -27.48
N ASP A 1151 -82.12 -38.55 -27.01
CA ASP A 1151 -82.02 -37.63 -25.85
C ASP A 1151 -81.96 -38.36 -24.50
N LYS A 1152 -82.02 -39.70 -24.51
CA LYS A 1152 -81.86 -40.54 -23.31
C LYS A 1152 -80.45 -41.11 -23.18
N ILE A 1153 -79.57 -40.85 -24.15
CA ILE A 1153 -78.15 -41.13 -24.05
C ILE A 1153 -77.45 -39.93 -23.40
N ALA A 1154 -76.82 -40.16 -22.25
CA ALA A 1154 -76.16 -39.12 -21.46
C ALA A 1154 -74.91 -38.54 -22.16
N ASP A 1155 -74.11 -39.40 -22.79
CA ASP A 1155 -73.01 -39.00 -23.69
C ASP A 1155 -72.78 -40.12 -24.72
N MET A 1156 -72.71 -39.76 -26.00
CA MET A 1156 -72.55 -40.73 -27.09
C MET A 1156 -71.25 -41.54 -26.98
N ARG A 1157 -70.21 -40.98 -26.34
CA ARG A 1157 -68.94 -41.68 -26.12
C ARG A 1157 -69.03 -42.82 -25.11
N ALA A 1158 -70.05 -42.83 -24.24
CA ALA A 1158 -70.28 -43.97 -23.35
C ALA A 1158 -70.97 -45.13 -24.07
N ALA A 1159 -71.65 -44.85 -25.19
CA ALA A 1159 -72.36 -45.83 -26.00
C ALA A 1159 -71.47 -46.48 -27.09
N ASP A 1160 -70.35 -45.84 -27.42
CA ASP A 1160 -69.25 -46.37 -28.24
C ASP A 1160 -68.26 -47.09 -27.32
N ILE A 1161 -68.42 -48.40 -27.19
CA ILE A 1161 -67.81 -49.20 -26.13
C ILE A 1161 -66.50 -49.82 -26.62
N ASP A 1162 -66.37 -50.11 -27.91
CA ASP A 1162 -65.11 -50.55 -28.51
C ASP A 1162 -64.19 -49.39 -28.89
N GLY A 1163 -64.71 -48.15 -28.95
CA GLY A 1163 -63.94 -46.94 -29.17
C GLY A 1163 -63.58 -46.71 -30.63
N ASP A 1164 -64.31 -47.32 -31.56
CA ASP A 1164 -64.06 -47.18 -33.00
C ASP A 1164 -64.59 -45.86 -33.61
N GLY A 1165 -65.31 -45.08 -32.81
CA GLY A 1165 -65.90 -43.79 -33.19
C GLY A 1165 -67.36 -43.87 -33.65
N GLY A 1166 -67.96 -45.07 -33.72
CA GLY A 1166 -69.33 -45.29 -34.20
C GLY A 1166 -70.18 -46.11 -33.23
N VAL A 1167 -71.34 -45.57 -32.82
CA VAL A 1167 -72.29 -46.33 -31.97
C VAL A 1167 -73.11 -47.31 -32.81
N THR A 1168 -72.79 -48.60 -32.75
CA THR A 1168 -73.38 -49.66 -33.58
C THR A 1168 -73.98 -50.82 -32.78
N ALA A 1169 -74.53 -51.81 -33.50
CA ALA A 1169 -75.02 -53.05 -32.87
C ALA A 1169 -73.90 -53.88 -32.22
N HIS A 1170 -72.63 -53.65 -32.58
CA HIS A 1170 -71.48 -54.29 -31.97
C HIS A 1170 -71.30 -53.83 -30.51
N ASP A 1171 -71.37 -52.52 -30.26
CA ASP A 1171 -71.31 -51.94 -28.91
C ASP A 1171 -72.39 -52.49 -28.00
N ARG A 1172 -73.63 -52.58 -28.52
CA ARG A 1172 -74.73 -53.20 -27.77
C ARG A 1172 -74.43 -54.65 -27.41
N LEU A 1173 -73.77 -55.40 -28.28
CA LEU A 1173 -73.40 -56.79 -28.02
C LEU A 1173 -72.31 -56.88 -26.94
N ILE A 1174 -71.31 -56.00 -26.98
CA ILE A 1174 -70.28 -55.88 -25.94
C ILE A 1174 -70.93 -55.52 -24.60
N LEU A 1175 -71.85 -54.55 -24.58
CA LEU A 1175 -72.60 -54.18 -23.38
C LEU A 1175 -73.45 -55.34 -22.84
N THR A 1176 -74.03 -56.15 -23.72
CA THR A 1176 -74.80 -57.32 -23.33
C THR A 1176 -73.93 -58.37 -22.65
N ARG A 1177 -72.71 -58.60 -23.14
CA ARG A 1177 -71.75 -59.51 -22.51
C ARG A 1177 -71.32 -58.98 -21.15
N LYS A 1178 -71.01 -57.68 -21.06
CA LYS A 1178 -70.59 -57.01 -19.82
C LYS A 1178 -71.65 -57.03 -18.70
N LEU A 1179 -72.91 -57.31 -19.02
CA LEU A 1179 -74.01 -57.48 -18.05
C LEU A 1179 -74.28 -58.94 -17.68
N ALA A 1180 -73.72 -59.88 -18.44
CA ALA A 1180 -73.84 -61.32 -18.20
C ALA A 1180 -72.70 -61.85 -17.32
N ASP A 1181 -71.54 -61.17 -17.36
CA ASP A 1181 -70.46 -61.24 -16.38
C ASP A 1181 -70.85 -60.45 -15.11
#